data_AF-A0A835Y186-F1
#
_entry.id   AF-A0A835Y186-F1
#
_cell.length_a   1.000
_cell.length_b   1.000
_cell.length_c   1.000
_cell.angle_alpha   90.00
_cell.angle_beta   90.00
_cell.angle_gamma   90.00
#
_symmetry.space_group_name_H-M   'P 1'
#
loop_
_entity.id
_entity.type
_entity.pdbx_description
1 polymer ?
#
loop_
_entity_poly.entity_id
_entity_poly.type
_entity_poly.pdbx_seq_one_letter_code
_entity_poly.pdbx_strand_id
1 'polypeptide(L)'
;MDKRAVSSSSPAGQAKRRGAALRCDALWRAPQTAGLSLPNGAPEGLNLTLTVPYACGIWRLTDISVSVTLMHPYAADVSMRLRAPSPLSTAATGSGLALCSGAGGSNSYNGTYRVSDTAAVSIAAIAPAPNTTLLRTGTYRPHTNLSTLLPSAASPFVPMAGSAWGLQLVDGPRSNATGAVYAWSLTIWAAQPAAPAPSTSAAPSQAALASEAEAALPTSTPAPQGRLEMSIMHRTDEMTWFIQRLNDSASFQLPGQPRAAATNLTLPAGALVNLTCSLAAPFRCGVVSGVSLMLSPNRPPSLAANVSVSLLVMILSLSDSDECLGAGGADAARVGGVLWDPEQGVAAQLAACSFGRFRLLRNSSLVVHVPLPCSLDVIACNTLATANAAKQAYAALSAQQAGLLPSLRRFSHVAYVMPEDTLCSWAGLASLAGGESWLAPRELGVYKPGTMMQELLHNFGMHHGWRDGTEYMDFSTVMGSAHRSCPSAPELLRLGWAAPGVTLNASSLALASTRAGLALNATILGPYGIMIRILPDWLGAAYIRNLYLSLRVRGGPDAQLDAEYGYKISVHEALRSVDNAPPSPQADPRFNLIALVDAGQQLQLPEYGLLVQARELIDGGTRMAVDVCRYRYNASLECALPPVPTICPIVDGYSVRRDLDSALPSAGNHLGVSLSLGALASFCANEPRGCAGFSWDTGLQVGYWKAAVSPTQAVLGSCLYSRILPPTRDSRSKPAEPVAANAAAFPAFA
;
A
#
# COMPACT_ATOMS: atom_id res chain seq x y z
N MET A 1 53.66 10.68 49.20
CA MET A 1 54.13 9.69 50.19
C MET A 1 53.40 9.97 51.48
N ASP A 2 52.36 9.19 51.80
CA ASP A 2 52.13 8.74 53.17
C ASP A 2 51.05 7.64 53.17
N LYS A 3 51.35 6.54 53.87
CA LYS A 3 50.52 5.34 54.00
C LYS A 3 49.73 5.42 55.30
N ARG A 4 48.41 5.27 55.27
CA ARG A 4 47.65 4.63 56.36
C ARG A 4 46.53 3.76 55.81
N ALA A 5 46.65 2.48 56.11
CA ALA A 5 45.59 1.48 56.00
C ALA A 5 44.56 1.70 57.13
N VAL A 6 43.28 1.65 56.78
CA VAL A 6 42.19 1.40 57.74
C VAL A 6 41.23 0.39 57.11
N SER A 7 40.80 -0.51 57.98
CA SER A 7 40.14 -1.79 57.80
C SER A 7 38.73 -1.74 57.21
N SER A 8 38.42 -2.86 56.56
CA SER A 8 37.12 -3.41 56.21
C SER A 8 36.03 -3.30 57.29
N SER A 9 34.86 -2.81 56.90
CA SER A 9 33.55 -3.34 57.34
C SER A 9 32.44 -2.89 56.36
N SER A 10 31.95 -3.85 55.57
CA SER A 10 30.70 -3.69 54.81
C SER A 10 29.50 -3.78 55.75
N PRO A 11 28.51 -2.87 55.68
CA PRO A 11 27.19 -3.15 56.20
C PRO A 11 26.41 -3.92 55.13
N ALA A 12 26.09 -5.17 55.46
CA ALA A 12 25.10 -5.97 54.75
C ALA A 12 23.72 -5.29 54.87
N GLY A 13 23.37 -4.49 53.87
CA GLY A 13 22.03 -3.96 53.68
C GLY A 13 21.13 -5.06 53.12
N GLN A 14 20.20 -5.54 53.95
CA GLN A 14 19.18 -6.52 53.63
C GLN A 14 18.38 -6.11 52.37
N ALA A 15 18.61 -6.82 51.27
CA ALA A 15 17.72 -6.80 50.12
C ALA A 15 16.38 -7.42 50.53
N LYS A 16 15.38 -6.56 50.76
CA LYS A 16 13.99 -6.93 51.01
C LYS A 16 13.42 -7.52 49.70
N ARG A 17 13.62 -8.82 49.48
CA ARG A 17 12.98 -9.59 48.41
C ARG A 17 11.46 -9.60 48.64
N ARG A 18 10.76 -8.59 48.12
CA ARG A 18 9.32 -8.66 47.92
C ARG A 18 9.11 -9.47 46.64
N GLY A 19 8.67 -10.72 46.81
CA GLY A 19 8.22 -11.54 45.68
C GLY A 19 7.00 -10.88 45.05
N ALA A 20 7.21 -10.22 43.91
CA ALA A 20 6.13 -9.75 43.06
C ALA A 20 5.51 -10.94 42.34
N ALA A 21 4.19 -11.10 42.45
CA ALA A 21 3.45 -12.05 41.64
C ALA A 21 3.41 -11.53 40.19
N LEU A 22 4.22 -12.13 39.30
CA LEU A 22 4.10 -11.93 37.85
C LEU A 22 2.72 -12.41 37.38
N ARG A 23 1.95 -11.53 36.72
CA ARG A 23 0.80 -11.91 35.90
C ARG A 23 1.23 -11.99 34.44
N CYS A 24 1.26 -13.21 33.89
CA CYS A 24 1.46 -13.44 32.46
C CYS A 24 0.09 -13.59 31.76
N ASP A 25 -0.45 -12.53 31.16
CA ASP A 25 -1.48 -12.66 30.11
C ASP A 25 -0.74 -12.69 28.77
N ALA A 26 -0.25 -13.86 28.36
CA ALA A 26 0.70 -13.95 27.24
C ALA A 26 0.02 -14.33 25.91
N LEU A 27 -0.16 -13.35 25.02
CA LEU A 27 -0.48 -13.55 23.61
C LEU A 27 0.83 -13.81 22.83
N TRP A 28 1.17 -15.06 22.56
CA TRP A 28 2.37 -15.38 21.77
C TRP A 28 2.10 -15.30 20.27
N ARG A 29 2.95 -14.59 19.52
CA ARG A 29 2.98 -14.58 18.05
C ARG A 29 4.43 -14.73 17.61
N ALA A 30 4.77 -15.81 16.91
CA ALA A 30 6.01 -15.82 16.15
C ALA A 30 5.77 -15.18 14.78
N PRO A 31 6.60 -14.23 14.33
CA PRO A 31 6.70 -13.91 12.93
C PRO A 31 7.60 -14.95 12.27
N GLN A 32 7.04 -15.80 11.42
CA GLN A 32 7.81 -16.42 10.35
C GLN A 32 7.31 -15.87 9.02
N THR A 33 8.05 -14.90 8.50
CA THR A 33 7.93 -14.36 7.15
C THR A 33 8.96 -15.06 6.25
N ALA A 34 8.65 -16.28 5.85
CA ALA A 34 9.30 -16.93 4.72
C ALA A 34 8.30 -17.92 4.12
N GLY A 35 7.94 -17.72 2.84
CA GLY A 35 7.04 -18.62 2.12
C GLY A 35 7.67 -20.01 2.05
N LEU A 36 7.09 -20.97 2.77
CA LEU A 36 7.51 -22.37 2.73
C LEU A 36 6.61 -23.09 1.73
N SER A 37 7.23 -23.64 0.67
CA SER A 37 6.55 -24.47 -0.32
C SER A 37 6.25 -25.84 0.26
N LEU A 38 5.02 -26.33 0.14
CA LEU A 38 4.66 -27.72 0.41
C LEU A 38 5.09 -28.56 -0.80
N PRO A 39 6.10 -29.46 -0.66
CA PRO A 39 6.56 -30.26 -1.78
C PRO A 39 5.50 -31.28 -2.19
N ASN A 40 5.34 -31.45 -3.51
CA ASN A 40 4.35 -32.31 -4.13
C ASN A 40 4.47 -33.76 -3.63
N GLY A 41 3.38 -34.33 -3.12
CA GLY A 41 3.33 -35.73 -2.69
C GLY A 41 4.30 -36.13 -1.58
N ALA A 42 4.84 -35.19 -0.80
CA ALA A 42 5.75 -35.49 0.29
C ALA A 42 5.00 -36.13 1.47
N PRO A 43 5.27 -37.41 1.83
CA PRO A 43 4.71 -38.01 3.05
C PRO A 43 5.25 -37.35 4.33
N GLU A 44 6.35 -36.61 4.21
CA GLU A 44 6.98 -35.86 5.29
C GLU A 44 6.42 -34.42 5.31
N GLY A 45 5.33 -34.23 6.06
CA GLY A 45 4.70 -32.92 6.17
C GLY A 45 5.65 -31.81 6.65
N LEU A 46 5.36 -30.57 6.27
CA LEU A 46 6.08 -29.38 6.73
C LEU A 46 5.93 -29.26 8.25
N ASN A 47 7.03 -29.43 8.99
CA ASN A 47 7.05 -29.32 10.45
C ASN A 47 7.51 -27.93 10.87
N LEU A 48 6.59 -27.12 11.37
CA LEU A 48 6.85 -25.79 11.89
C LEU A 48 6.92 -25.89 13.41
N THR A 49 8.01 -25.43 14.03
CA THR A 49 8.17 -25.50 15.49
C THR A 49 8.11 -24.11 16.10
N LEU A 50 7.26 -23.93 17.11
CA LEU A 50 7.22 -22.74 17.95
C LEU A 50 7.71 -23.10 19.36
N THR A 51 8.79 -22.46 19.80
CA THR A 51 9.28 -22.57 21.18
C THR A 51 8.71 -21.42 22.01
N VAL A 52 8.03 -21.73 23.12
CA VAL A 52 7.55 -20.71 24.07
C VAL A 52 8.74 -20.23 24.92
N PRO A 53 9.15 -18.96 24.85
CA PRO A 53 10.34 -18.50 25.57
C PRO A 53 10.13 -18.50 27.10
N TYR A 54 11.26 -18.57 27.80
CA TYR A 54 11.37 -18.74 29.25
C TYR A 54 10.82 -17.53 30.02
N ALA A 55 9.55 -17.53 30.45
CA ALA A 55 9.09 -16.49 31.39
C ALA A 55 7.88 -16.80 32.28
N CYS A 56 7.23 -17.96 32.21
CA CYS A 56 6.00 -18.17 32.98
C CYS A 56 6.02 -19.53 33.71
N GLY A 57 5.63 -19.51 34.98
CA GLY A 57 5.66 -20.66 35.90
C GLY A 57 4.71 -21.81 35.52
N ILE A 58 4.05 -22.42 36.51
CA ILE A 58 3.13 -23.54 36.29
C ILE A 58 1.71 -22.98 36.04
N TRP A 59 1.13 -23.26 34.87
CA TRP A 59 -0.19 -22.75 34.48
C TRP A 59 -1.16 -23.89 34.11
N ARG A 60 -2.45 -23.62 34.29
CA ARG A 60 -3.53 -24.48 33.79
C ARG A 60 -3.95 -23.99 32.42
N LEU A 61 -3.72 -24.79 31.40
CA LEU A 61 -4.16 -24.48 30.04
C LEU A 61 -5.70 -24.47 29.98
N THR A 62 -6.29 -23.40 29.44
CA THR A 62 -7.76 -23.25 29.35
C THR A 62 -8.29 -23.32 27.93
N ASP A 63 -7.54 -22.81 26.95
CA ASP A 63 -7.91 -22.89 25.54
C ASP A 63 -6.67 -22.75 24.64
N ILE A 64 -6.75 -23.22 23.39
CA ILE A 64 -5.71 -23.09 22.37
C ILE A 64 -6.36 -22.63 21.07
N SER A 65 -5.69 -21.75 20.34
CA SER A 65 -6.07 -21.35 18.99
C SER A 65 -4.88 -21.35 18.05
N VAL A 66 -4.99 -22.10 16.97
CA VAL A 66 -4.06 -22.03 15.83
C VAL A 66 -4.68 -21.14 14.77
N SER A 67 -3.87 -20.30 14.13
CA SER A 67 -4.21 -19.50 12.95
C SER A 67 -3.19 -19.76 11.85
N VAL A 68 -3.64 -20.18 10.68
CA VAL A 68 -2.77 -20.50 9.52
C VAL A 68 -3.28 -19.76 8.30
N THR A 69 -2.37 -19.15 7.55
CA THR A 69 -2.58 -18.58 6.22
C THR A 69 -1.83 -19.42 5.20
N LEU A 70 -2.59 -20.18 4.43
CA LEU A 70 -2.08 -21.08 3.40
C LEU A 70 -2.78 -20.80 2.07
N MET A 71 -2.08 -21.09 0.98
CA MET A 71 -2.62 -21.14 -0.37
C MET A 71 -2.39 -22.54 -0.93
N HIS A 72 -3.48 -23.29 -1.07
CA HIS A 72 -3.48 -24.60 -1.70
C HIS A 72 -4.60 -24.66 -2.74
N PRO A 73 -4.33 -25.17 -3.96
CA PRO A 73 -5.35 -25.36 -4.99
C PRO A 73 -6.40 -26.43 -4.62
N TYR A 74 -6.13 -27.25 -3.60
CA TYR A 74 -7.02 -28.27 -3.05
C TYR A 74 -6.92 -28.31 -1.51
N ALA A 75 -7.60 -27.45 -0.75
CA ALA A 75 -7.44 -27.47 0.72
C ALA A 75 -7.93 -28.78 1.38
N ALA A 76 -8.78 -29.56 0.70
CA ALA A 76 -9.18 -30.89 1.15
C ALA A 76 -8.01 -31.89 1.19
N ASP A 77 -6.94 -31.63 0.42
CA ASP A 77 -5.74 -32.48 0.42
C ASP A 77 -4.78 -32.10 1.56
N VAL A 78 -4.91 -30.92 2.16
CA VAL A 78 -4.04 -30.51 3.28
C VAL A 78 -4.62 -30.97 4.61
N SER A 79 -3.90 -31.84 5.31
CA SER A 79 -4.17 -32.18 6.71
C SER A 79 -3.24 -31.40 7.65
N MET A 80 -3.82 -30.84 8.71
CA MET A 80 -3.09 -30.07 9.71
C MET A 80 -3.06 -30.83 11.03
N ARG A 81 -1.86 -31.05 11.58
CA ARG A 81 -1.66 -31.74 12.85
C ARG A 81 -0.88 -30.87 13.82
N LEU A 82 -1.45 -30.58 14.98
CA LEU A 82 -0.74 -29.91 16.07
C LEU A 82 -0.12 -30.97 16.99
N ARG A 83 1.19 -30.91 17.20
CA ARG A 83 1.97 -31.76 18.09
C ARG A 83 2.29 -30.97 19.36
N ALA A 84 1.77 -31.46 20.48
CA ALA A 84 2.09 -30.91 21.79
C ALA A 84 3.52 -31.31 22.24
N PRO A 85 4.17 -30.51 23.09
CA PRO A 85 5.47 -30.84 23.67
C PRO A 85 5.45 -32.12 24.51
N SER A 86 6.49 -32.95 24.44
CA SER A 86 6.71 -34.04 25.41
C SER A 86 7.00 -33.43 26.80
N PRO A 87 6.39 -33.89 27.92
CA PRO A 87 5.76 -35.21 28.17
C PRO A 87 4.22 -35.25 28.08
N LEU A 88 3.56 -34.24 27.49
CA LEU A 88 2.09 -34.17 27.42
C LEU A 88 1.47 -35.30 26.57
N SER A 89 2.25 -35.89 25.66
CA SER A 89 1.85 -37.07 24.90
C SER A 89 2.17 -38.34 25.69
N THR A 90 1.29 -38.80 26.57
CA THR A 90 1.42 -40.11 27.23
C THR A 90 1.17 -41.29 26.28
N ALA A 91 0.75 -41.03 25.04
CA ALA A 91 0.61 -42.06 24.02
C ALA A 91 1.98 -42.39 23.40
N ALA A 92 2.44 -43.62 23.59
CA ALA A 92 3.65 -44.21 22.98
C ALA A 92 3.62 -44.29 21.44
N THR A 93 2.68 -43.61 20.78
CA THR A 93 2.39 -43.68 19.35
C THR A 93 2.28 -42.28 18.72
N GLY A 94 3.26 -41.39 18.95
CA GLY A 94 3.48 -40.19 18.11
C GLY A 94 2.23 -39.35 17.77
N SER A 95 1.25 -39.28 18.66
CA SER A 95 -0.12 -38.87 18.35
C SER A 95 -0.21 -37.35 18.27
N GLY A 96 -0.06 -36.78 17.06
CA GLY A 96 -0.45 -35.40 16.79
C GLY A 96 -1.97 -35.24 16.77
N LEU A 97 -2.49 -34.12 17.28
CA LEU A 97 -3.91 -33.79 17.19
C LEU A 97 -4.22 -33.39 15.75
N ALA A 98 -5.08 -34.15 15.06
CA ALA A 98 -5.58 -33.74 13.75
C ALA A 98 -6.58 -32.59 13.95
N LEU A 99 -6.19 -31.39 13.53
CA LEU A 99 -7.05 -30.20 13.59
C LEU A 99 -8.13 -30.28 12.52
N CYS A 100 -7.78 -30.77 11.33
CA CYS A 100 -8.65 -30.85 10.15
C CYS A 100 -8.28 -32.05 9.27
N SER A 101 -9.26 -32.86 8.86
CA SER A 101 -9.18 -33.79 7.73
C SER A 101 -10.51 -33.74 6.97
N GLY A 102 -10.53 -33.11 5.80
CA GLY A 102 -11.74 -32.99 4.98
C GLY A 102 -11.64 -33.86 3.74
N ALA A 103 -12.62 -34.74 3.53
CA ALA A 103 -12.73 -35.51 2.30
C ALA A 103 -13.29 -34.64 1.15
N GLY A 104 -12.52 -34.51 0.06
CA GLY A 104 -13.01 -34.24 -1.30
C GLY A 104 -13.53 -32.83 -1.62
N GLY A 105 -12.80 -32.11 -2.48
CA GLY A 105 -13.32 -30.94 -3.21
C GLY A 105 -12.21 -30.04 -3.75
N SER A 106 -12.24 -29.77 -5.06
CA SER A 106 -11.27 -28.93 -5.79
C SER A 106 -11.66 -27.46 -5.73
N ASN A 107 -10.86 -26.60 -5.06
CA ASN A 107 -10.91 -25.13 -5.13
C ASN A 107 -9.66 -24.53 -4.48
N SER A 108 -9.22 -23.36 -4.96
CA SER A 108 -8.11 -22.59 -4.36
C SER A 108 -8.58 -21.86 -3.10
N TYR A 109 -7.84 -21.99 -1.99
CA TYR A 109 -8.20 -21.36 -0.72
C TYR A 109 -7.14 -20.35 -0.27
N ASN A 110 -7.60 -19.17 0.17
CA ASN A 110 -6.85 -18.18 0.92
C ASN A 110 -7.67 -17.89 2.18
N GLY A 111 -7.11 -17.94 3.39
CA GLY A 111 -7.94 -17.82 4.60
C GLY A 111 -7.18 -17.85 5.91
N THR A 112 -7.87 -17.44 6.98
CA THR A 112 -7.38 -17.50 8.37
C THR A 112 -8.30 -18.42 9.17
N TYR A 113 -7.78 -19.56 9.59
CA TYR A 113 -8.56 -20.55 10.33
C TYR A 113 -8.26 -20.45 11.81
N ARG A 114 -9.23 -20.06 12.65
CA ARG A 114 -9.13 -20.19 14.09
C ARG A 114 -9.70 -21.55 14.49
N VAL A 115 -9.02 -22.32 15.34
CA VAL A 115 -9.56 -23.61 15.84
C VAL A 115 -9.78 -23.49 17.34
N SER A 116 -10.95 -23.87 17.86
CA SER A 116 -11.28 -23.84 19.29
C SER A 116 -12.34 -24.89 19.63
N ASP A 117 -12.28 -25.46 20.84
CA ASP A 117 -13.27 -26.44 21.32
C ASP A 117 -14.66 -25.86 21.51
N THR A 118 -14.75 -24.55 21.73
CA THR A 118 -16.02 -23.84 21.92
C THR A 118 -16.65 -23.43 20.60
N ALA A 119 -16.01 -23.73 19.46
CA ALA A 119 -16.55 -23.38 18.16
C ALA A 119 -17.80 -24.20 17.84
N ALA A 120 -18.83 -23.53 17.32
CA ALA A 120 -20.10 -24.16 16.99
C ALA A 120 -20.09 -24.95 15.67
N VAL A 121 -19.10 -24.72 14.79
CA VAL A 121 -19.07 -25.25 13.42
C VAL A 121 -17.83 -26.11 13.22
N SER A 122 -18.01 -27.37 12.84
CA SER A 122 -16.89 -28.22 12.39
C SER A 122 -16.39 -27.75 11.02
N ILE A 123 -15.07 -27.76 10.82
CA ILE A 123 -14.47 -27.38 9.54
C ILE A 123 -14.94 -28.28 8.38
N ALA A 124 -15.35 -29.51 8.69
CA ALA A 124 -15.84 -30.49 7.72
C ALA A 124 -17.27 -30.21 7.22
N ALA A 125 -18.04 -29.37 7.92
CA ALA A 125 -19.45 -29.11 7.60
C ALA A 125 -19.64 -28.09 6.47
N ILE A 126 -18.55 -27.56 5.89
CA ILE A 126 -18.62 -26.43 4.98
C ILE A 126 -18.27 -26.87 3.56
N ALA A 127 -19.23 -27.49 2.88
CA ALA A 127 -19.10 -27.78 1.47
C ALA A 127 -18.98 -26.47 0.67
N PRO A 128 -17.94 -26.28 -0.17
CA PRO A 128 -17.88 -25.15 -1.08
C PRO A 128 -18.90 -25.32 -2.22
N ALA A 129 -19.46 -24.20 -2.70
CA ALA A 129 -20.00 -24.16 -4.05
C ALA A 129 -18.83 -24.28 -5.05
N PRO A 130 -18.97 -25.02 -6.16
CA PRO A 130 -17.92 -25.17 -7.17
C PRO A 130 -17.51 -23.80 -7.76
N ASN A 131 -16.19 -23.60 -7.97
CA ASN A 131 -15.58 -22.45 -8.68
C ASN A 131 -15.58 -21.08 -7.98
N THR A 132 -15.51 -21.02 -6.65
CA THR A 132 -15.32 -19.74 -5.93
C THR A 132 -14.03 -19.73 -5.11
N THR A 133 -13.16 -18.75 -5.39
CA THR A 133 -12.00 -18.40 -4.55
C THR A 133 -12.52 -17.72 -3.29
N LEU A 134 -12.97 -18.50 -2.31
CA LEU A 134 -13.51 -17.95 -1.07
C LEU A 134 -12.36 -17.66 -0.08
N LEU A 135 -12.20 -16.37 0.24
CA LEU A 135 -11.53 -15.94 1.48
C LEU A 135 -12.34 -16.48 2.67
N ARG A 136 -11.84 -17.51 3.35
CA ARG A 136 -12.52 -18.10 4.51
C ARG A 136 -11.80 -17.70 5.79
N THR A 137 -12.46 -16.84 6.57
CA THR A 137 -12.03 -16.46 7.92
C THR A 137 -13.11 -16.91 8.91
N GLY A 138 -12.73 -17.63 9.96
CA GLY A 138 -13.70 -18.13 10.92
C GLY A 138 -13.09 -18.94 12.07
N THR A 139 -13.92 -19.29 13.06
CA THR A 139 -13.54 -20.17 14.17
C THR A 139 -14.22 -21.53 14.02
N TYR A 140 -13.43 -22.59 14.02
CA TYR A 140 -13.86 -23.95 13.69
C TYR A 140 -13.57 -24.92 14.82
N ARG A 141 -14.44 -25.92 14.93
CA ARG A 141 -14.30 -26.99 15.92
C ARG A 141 -13.32 -28.03 15.38
N PRO A 142 -12.28 -28.41 16.15
CA PRO A 142 -11.32 -29.43 15.75
C PRO A 142 -11.99 -30.81 15.68
N HIS A 143 -11.43 -31.71 14.86
CA HIS A 143 -11.91 -33.11 14.79
C HIS A 143 -11.66 -33.86 16.11
N THR A 144 -10.57 -33.54 16.80
CA THR A 144 -10.29 -34.04 18.16
C THR A 144 -10.28 -32.84 19.09
N ASN A 145 -11.07 -32.86 20.17
CA ASN A 145 -11.15 -31.72 21.09
C ASN A 145 -9.74 -31.38 21.62
N LEU A 146 -9.33 -30.12 21.53
CA LEU A 146 -8.09 -29.59 22.06
C LEU A 146 -7.96 -29.86 23.57
N SER A 147 -9.08 -29.95 24.29
CA SER A 147 -9.17 -30.29 25.70
C SER A 147 -8.65 -31.69 26.02
N THR A 148 -8.55 -32.59 25.03
CA THR A 148 -7.91 -33.91 25.23
C THR A 148 -6.39 -33.84 25.26
N LEU A 149 -5.79 -32.70 24.88
CA LEU A 149 -4.38 -32.41 25.10
C LEU A 149 -4.07 -31.96 26.53
N LEU A 150 -5.11 -31.68 27.32
CA LEU A 150 -4.94 -31.35 28.73
C LEU A 150 -4.59 -32.64 29.48
N PRO A 151 -3.52 -32.64 30.30
CA PRO A 151 -3.27 -33.76 31.18
C PRO A 151 -4.51 -34.04 32.05
N SER A 152 -4.75 -35.32 32.37
CA SER A 152 -5.91 -35.75 33.16
C SER A 152 -6.10 -34.90 34.42
N ALA A 153 -7.31 -34.88 34.99
CA ALA A 153 -7.63 -34.11 36.19
C ALA A 153 -6.65 -34.33 37.38
N ALA A 154 -5.88 -35.41 37.38
CA ALA A 154 -4.84 -35.70 38.35
C ALA A 154 -3.55 -34.85 38.23
N SER A 155 -3.30 -34.17 37.10
CA SER A 155 -2.13 -33.28 36.94
C SER A 155 -2.41 -32.15 35.93
N PRO A 156 -3.27 -31.17 36.25
CA PRO A 156 -3.79 -30.16 35.30
C PRO A 156 -2.76 -29.08 34.90
N PHE A 157 -1.48 -29.31 35.17
CA PHE A 157 -0.44 -28.31 35.18
C PHE A 157 0.66 -28.66 34.20
N VAL A 158 0.94 -27.74 33.27
CA VAL A 158 1.90 -27.95 32.18
C VAL A 158 3.06 -26.97 32.32
N PRO A 159 4.32 -27.44 32.36
CA PRO A 159 5.47 -26.55 32.19
C PRO A 159 5.46 -26.02 30.74
N MET A 160 5.07 -24.76 30.57
CA MET A 160 4.99 -24.12 29.25
C MET A 160 6.35 -23.56 28.82
N ALA A 161 7.20 -23.16 29.77
CA ALA A 161 8.51 -22.59 29.50
C ALA A 161 9.45 -23.60 28.81
N GLY A 162 10.03 -23.21 27.68
CA GLY A 162 10.96 -24.05 26.92
C GLY A 162 10.30 -25.19 26.13
N SER A 163 8.97 -25.23 26.11
CA SER A 163 8.21 -26.26 25.41
C SER A 163 8.07 -25.93 23.92
N ALA A 164 8.30 -26.94 23.05
CA ALA A 164 8.26 -26.80 21.59
C ALA A 164 6.97 -27.40 21.03
N TRP A 165 6.14 -26.57 20.40
CA TRP A 165 4.91 -26.98 19.72
C TRP A 165 5.19 -27.16 18.23
N GLY A 166 4.79 -28.29 17.67
CA GLY A 166 4.95 -28.58 16.24
C GLY A 166 3.64 -28.45 15.48
N LEU A 167 3.56 -27.64 14.43
CA LEU A 167 2.49 -27.69 13.44
C LEU A 167 3.00 -28.49 12.23
N GLN A 168 2.38 -29.62 11.96
CA GLN A 168 2.66 -30.46 10.79
C GLN A 168 1.57 -30.26 9.75
N LEU A 169 1.94 -29.87 8.53
CA LEU A 169 1.05 -29.78 7.38
C LEU A 169 1.38 -30.91 6.41
N VAL A 170 0.46 -31.84 6.17
CA VAL A 170 0.66 -32.97 5.24
C VAL A 170 -0.28 -32.79 4.07
N ASP A 171 0.27 -32.70 2.86
CA ASP A 171 -0.50 -32.68 1.63
C ASP A 171 -0.82 -34.12 1.18
N GLY A 172 -2.06 -34.33 0.75
CA GLY A 172 -2.62 -35.63 0.42
C GLY A 172 -2.14 -36.09 -0.95
N PRO A 173 -1.97 -37.40 -1.18
CA PRO A 173 -1.42 -37.92 -2.43
C PRO A 173 -2.35 -37.80 -3.65
N ARG A 174 -3.51 -37.15 -3.52
CA ARG A 174 -4.60 -37.20 -4.51
C ARG A 174 -4.50 -36.14 -5.61
N SER A 175 -3.73 -35.08 -5.40
CA SER A 175 -3.48 -34.08 -6.43
C SER A 175 -1.97 -33.88 -6.59
N ASN A 176 -1.47 -33.83 -7.82
CA ASN A 176 -0.08 -33.42 -8.11
C ASN A 176 0.13 -31.92 -7.88
N ALA A 177 -0.58 -31.33 -6.94
CA ALA A 177 -0.64 -29.90 -6.74
C ALA A 177 0.32 -29.49 -5.64
N THR A 178 0.85 -28.28 -5.72
CA THR A 178 1.71 -27.70 -4.69
C THR A 178 1.00 -26.51 -4.07
N GLY A 179 1.07 -26.37 -2.74
CA GLY A 179 0.67 -25.14 -2.06
C GLY A 179 1.82 -24.43 -1.38
N ALA A 180 1.54 -23.23 -0.88
CA ALA A 180 2.46 -22.41 -0.12
C ALA A 180 1.83 -21.99 1.22
N VAL A 181 2.63 -21.97 2.27
CA VAL A 181 2.24 -21.42 3.59
C VAL A 181 2.89 -20.06 3.73
N TYR A 182 2.08 -19.02 3.94
CA TYR A 182 2.58 -17.64 4.02
C TYR A 182 2.82 -17.19 5.46
N ALA A 183 1.96 -17.62 6.38
CA ALA A 183 2.07 -17.27 7.80
C ALA A 183 1.32 -18.30 8.66
N TRP A 184 1.74 -18.45 9.91
CA TRP A 184 0.96 -19.13 10.94
C TRP A 184 1.26 -18.53 12.31
N SER A 185 0.34 -18.69 13.25
CA SER A 185 0.49 -18.25 14.64
C SER A 185 -0.29 -19.17 15.58
N LEU A 186 0.23 -19.40 16.78
CA LEU A 186 -0.41 -20.16 17.85
C LEU A 186 -0.67 -19.24 19.04
N THR A 187 -1.93 -19.12 19.45
CA THR A 187 -2.34 -18.42 20.67
C THR A 187 -2.74 -19.45 21.72
N ILE A 188 -2.23 -19.29 22.95
CA ILE A 188 -2.49 -20.19 24.06
C ILE A 188 -3.07 -19.38 25.21
N TRP A 189 -4.23 -19.78 25.73
CA TRP A 189 -4.82 -19.18 26.93
C TRP A 189 -4.58 -20.09 28.13
N ALA A 190 -4.09 -19.52 29.23
CA ALA A 190 -3.84 -20.26 30.45
C ALA A 190 -4.30 -19.47 31.68
N ALA A 191 -4.82 -20.16 32.68
CA ALA A 191 -5.19 -19.61 33.97
C ALA A 191 -4.14 -19.97 35.02
N GLN A 192 -3.76 -19.00 35.85
CA GLN A 192 -2.89 -19.24 36.99
C GLN A 192 -3.68 -20.05 38.04
N PRO A 193 -3.07 -21.01 38.75
CA PRO A 193 -3.69 -21.55 39.95
C PRO A 193 -4.01 -20.42 40.91
N ALA A 194 -5.22 -20.42 41.48
CA ALA A 194 -5.57 -19.51 42.55
C ALA A 194 -4.50 -19.61 43.63
N ALA A 195 -3.92 -18.47 44.04
CA ALA A 195 -2.98 -18.46 45.15
C ALA A 195 -3.66 -19.13 46.35
N PRO A 196 -3.00 -20.06 47.07
CA PRO A 196 -3.57 -20.64 48.27
C PRO A 196 -4.02 -19.51 49.18
N ALA A 197 -5.26 -19.60 49.67
CA ALA A 197 -5.84 -18.55 50.51
C ALA A 197 -4.86 -18.23 51.65
N PRO A 198 -4.49 -16.95 51.86
CA PRO A 198 -3.54 -16.59 52.88
C PRO A 198 -4.07 -17.08 54.23
N SER A 199 -3.28 -17.90 54.92
CA SER A 199 -3.60 -18.35 56.27
C SER A 199 -3.74 -17.12 57.16
N THR A 200 -4.94 -16.91 57.70
CA THR A 200 -5.27 -15.79 58.57
C THR A 200 -4.52 -15.90 59.90
N SER A 201 -3.36 -15.26 60.01
CA SER A 201 -2.78 -14.90 61.31
C SER A 201 -2.08 -13.54 61.25
N ALA A 202 -2.77 -12.55 61.82
CA ALA A 202 -2.27 -11.33 62.48
C ALA A 202 -1.21 -10.45 61.79
N ALA A 203 -1.64 -9.29 61.27
CA ALA A 203 -0.90 -8.02 61.34
C ALA A 203 -1.82 -6.81 61.00
N PRO A 204 -1.54 -5.60 61.54
CA PRO A 204 -2.54 -4.55 61.80
C PRO A 204 -2.72 -3.52 60.67
N SER A 205 -3.80 -2.74 60.83
CA SER A 205 -4.42 -1.76 59.94
C SER A 205 -3.52 -0.69 59.30
N GLN A 206 -3.57 -0.58 57.97
CA GLN A 206 -3.32 0.64 57.19
C GLN A 206 -4.52 0.94 56.26
N ALA A 207 -5.71 1.07 56.85
CA ALA A 207 -6.90 1.53 56.15
C ALA A 207 -7.15 3.00 56.51
N ALA A 208 -6.52 3.93 55.77
CA ALA A 208 -6.88 5.35 55.86
C ALA A 208 -6.52 6.22 54.63
N LEU A 209 -5.93 5.69 53.55
CA LEU A 209 -5.50 6.53 52.40
C LEU A 209 -5.88 5.99 51.01
N ALA A 210 -6.87 5.09 50.92
CA ALA A 210 -7.26 4.48 49.65
C ALA A 210 -8.77 4.53 49.32
N SER A 211 -9.57 5.38 49.97
CA SER A 211 -11.04 5.42 49.73
C SER A 211 -11.60 6.73 49.20
N GLU A 212 -10.79 7.62 48.62
CA GLU A 212 -11.28 8.84 47.96
C GLU A 212 -10.62 9.03 46.57
N ALA A 213 -10.91 8.13 45.62
CA ALA A 213 -10.70 8.42 44.20
C ALA A 213 -11.48 7.48 43.25
N GLU A 214 -12.54 6.81 43.70
CA GLU A 214 -13.49 6.13 42.79
C GLU A 214 -14.72 7.04 42.63
N ALA A 215 -14.47 8.28 42.21
CA ALA A 215 -15.54 9.17 41.78
C ALA A 215 -16.16 8.56 40.52
N ALA A 216 -17.44 8.19 40.59
CA ALA A 216 -18.21 7.68 39.47
C ALA A 216 -17.97 8.59 38.24
N LEU A 217 -17.43 8.01 37.16
CA LEU A 217 -17.26 8.70 35.89
C LEU A 217 -18.57 9.42 35.57
N PRO A 218 -18.55 10.76 35.32
CA PRO A 218 -19.76 11.48 34.98
C PRO A 218 -20.43 10.78 33.79
N THR A 219 -21.63 10.24 34.02
CA THR A 219 -22.33 9.33 33.10
C THR A 219 -22.77 10.01 31.79
N SER A 220 -22.62 11.32 31.70
CA SER A 220 -22.77 12.07 30.45
C SER A 220 -21.69 13.15 30.36
N THR A 221 -20.94 13.12 29.27
CA THR A 221 -20.13 14.26 28.85
C THR A 221 -21.03 15.16 28.01
N PRO A 222 -21.05 16.49 28.22
CA PRO A 222 -21.82 17.40 27.37
C PRO A 222 -21.50 17.18 25.89
N ALA A 223 -22.50 17.42 25.05
CA ALA A 223 -22.51 17.13 23.61
C ALA A 223 -21.20 17.53 22.91
N PRO A 224 -20.36 16.58 22.45
CA PRO A 224 -19.23 16.94 21.62
C PRO A 224 -19.71 17.53 20.29
N GLN A 225 -19.42 18.82 20.10
CA GLN A 225 -19.31 19.41 18.78
C GLN A 225 -17.95 19.00 18.19
N GLY A 226 -17.97 18.38 17.02
CA GLY A 226 -16.77 17.75 16.47
C GLY A 226 -16.82 17.48 14.99
N ARG A 227 -15.66 17.12 14.44
CA ARG A 227 -15.50 16.57 13.10
C ARG A 227 -15.62 15.05 13.16
N LEU A 228 -16.44 14.48 12.30
CA LEU A 228 -16.45 13.02 12.12
C LEU A 228 -15.22 12.56 11.35
N GLU A 229 -14.59 11.52 11.83
CA GLU A 229 -13.46 10.87 11.20
C GLU A 229 -13.75 9.37 11.07
N MET A 230 -13.11 8.74 10.09
CA MET A 230 -13.24 7.31 9.84
C MET A 230 -11.86 6.73 9.64
N SER A 231 -11.55 5.62 10.29
CA SER A 231 -10.37 4.81 9.99
C SER A 231 -10.82 3.45 9.49
N ILE A 232 -10.13 2.92 8.49
CA ILE A 232 -10.33 1.56 8.00
C ILE A 232 -9.13 0.73 8.42
N MET A 233 -9.35 -0.37 9.14
CA MET A 233 -8.28 -1.33 9.44
C MET A 233 -8.30 -2.46 8.41
N HIS A 234 -7.23 -2.55 7.60
CA HIS A 234 -7.12 -3.47 6.43
C HIS A 234 -7.45 -4.93 6.69
N ARG A 235 -7.20 -5.45 7.89
CA ARG A 235 -7.33 -6.89 8.12
C ARG A 235 -8.78 -7.33 8.35
N THR A 236 -9.66 -6.41 8.71
CA THR A 236 -11.02 -6.75 9.16
C THR A 236 -12.10 -6.06 8.33
N ASP A 237 -11.74 -5.18 7.39
CA ASP A 237 -12.64 -4.21 6.75
C ASP A 237 -13.47 -3.43 7.78
N GLU A 238 -12.98 -3.36 9.02
CA GLU A 238 -13.70 -2.75 10.12
C GLU A 238 -13.52 -1.24 10.04
N MET A 239 -14.62 -0.57 9.70
CA MET A 239 -14.72 0.88 9.74
C MET A 239 -14.91 1.32 11.18
N THR A 240 -13.89 1.95 11.76
CA THR A 240 -14.02 2.60 13.06
C THR A 240 -14.35 4.07 12.87
N TRP A 241 -15.39 4.53 13.54
CA TRP A 241 -15.85 5.91 13.51
C TRP A 241 -15.37 6.67 14.73
N PHE A 242 -14.93 7.91 14.52
CA PHE A 242 -14.51 8.79 15.59
C PHE A 242 -15.18 10.16 15.45
N ILE A 243 -15.30 10.87 16.57
CA ILE A 243 -15.55 12.31 16.57
C ILE A 243 -14.36 13.01 17.23
N GLN A 244 -13.71 13.90 16.48
CA GLN A 244 -12.68 14.78 16.99
C GLN A 244 -13.34 16.09 17.46
N ARG A 245 -13.28 16.36 18.76
CA ARG A 245 -13.94 17.51 19.38
C ARG A 245 -13.24 18.82 18.99
N LEU A 246 -14.01 19.86 18.65
CA LEU A 246 -13.43 21.10 18.11
C LEU A 246 -12.65 21.94 19.14
N ASN A 247 -12.89 21.76 20.44
CA ASN A 247 -12.33 22.61 21.49
C ASN A 247 -10.99 22.09 22.06
N ASP A 248 -10.80 20.80 22.17
CA ASP A 248 -9.59 20.21 22.75
C ASP A 248 -8.93 19.21 21.82
N SER A 249 -9.50 19.02 20.62
CA SER A 249 -9.08 18.02 19.64
C SER A 249 -9.11 16.60 20.19
N ALA A 250 -9.77 16.33 21.33
CA ALA A 250 -9.90 14.98 21.87
C ALA A 250 -10.78 14.14 20.93
N SER A 251 -10.34 12.90 20.67
CA SER A 251 -11.03 11.98 19.79
C SER A 251 -11.84 10.97 20.60
N PHE A 252 -13.06 10.68 20.17
CA PHE A 252 -13.95 9.69 20.81
C PHE A 252 -14.38 8.64 19.79
N GLN A 253 -14.19 7.36 20.10
CA GLN A 253 -14.74 6.27 19.30
C GLN A 253 -16.26 6.26 19.38
N LEU A 254 -16.92 6.16 18.24
CA LEU A 254 -18.36 6.01 18.11
C LEU A 254 -18.71 4.52 17.96
N PRO A 255 -19.90 4.07 18.40
CA PRO A 255 -20.36 2.69 18.23
C PRO A 255 -20.65 2.34 16.76
N GLY A 256 -20.68 3.33 15.87
CA GLY A 256 -20.87 3.16 14.44
C GLY A 256 -21.01 4.51 13.73
N GLN A 257 -21.32 4.46 12.43
CA GLN A 257 -21.54 5.66 11.63
C GLN A 257 -22.77 6.42 12.14
N PRO A 258 -22.64 7.69 12.55
CA PRO A 258 -23.77 8.47 13.03
C PRO A 258 -24.72 8.84 11.88
N ARG A 259 -26.01 8.94 12.21
CA ARG A 259 -27.09 9.33 11.31
C ARG A 259 -27.72 10.63 11.82
N ALA A 260 -28.02 11.56 10.91
CA ALA A 260 -28.70 12.79 11.27
C ALA A 260 -30.11 12.49 11.81
N ALA A 261 -30.44 12.99 13.00
CA ALA A 261 -31.71 12.70 13.66
C ALA A 261 -32.94 13.13 12.84
N ALA A 262 -32.84 14.26 12.12
CA ALA A 262 -33.96 14.81 11.36
C ALA A 262 -34.25 14.07 10.04
N THR A 263 -33.24 13.52 9.38
CA THR A 263 -33.36 12.96 8.02
C THR A 263 -33.05 11.47 7.94
N ASN A 264 -32.53 10.88 9.02
CA ASN A 264 -31.99 9.51 9.07
C ASN A 264 -30.87 9.22 8.04
N LEU A 265 -30.30 10.27 7.44
CA LEU A 265 -29.19 10.15 6.51
C LEU A 265 -27.89 9.86 7.25
N THR A 266 -27.11 8.93 6.72
CA THR A 266 -25.75 8.66 7.19
C THR A 266 -24.88 9.89 6.96
N LEU A 267 -24.09 10.27 7.97
CA LEU A 267 -23.23 11.43 7.86
C LEU A 267 -21.86 11.05 7.29
N PRO A 268 -21.31 11.82 6.33
CA PRO A 268 -20.01 11.55 5.73
C PRO A 268 -18.85 11.75 6.73
N ALA A 269 -17.72 11.08 6.53
CA ALA A 269 -16.48 11.48 7.19
C ALA A 269 -16.11 12.92 6.79
N GLY A 270 -15.46 13.65 7.69
CA GLY A 270 -15.18 15.08 7.57
C GLY A 270 -16.33 16.01 7.94
N ALA A 271 -17.56 15.51 8.17
CA ALA A 271 -18.70 16.32 8.54
C ALA A 271 -18.55 16.95 9.93
N LEU A 272 -18.97 18.22 10.07
CA LEU A 272 -19.05 18.88 11.36
C LEU A 272 -20.42 18.64 11.98
N VAL A 273 -20.43 17.97 13.12
CA VAL A 273 -21.65 17.50 13.78
C VAL A 273 -21.68 17.92 15.23
N ASN A 274 -22.89 18.03 15.75
CA ASN A 274 -23.16 18.08 17.17
C ASN A 274 -23.86 16.78 17.54
N LEU A 275 -23.33 16.05 18.51
CA LEU A 275 -23.95 14.83 19.02
C LEU A 275 -23.77 14.74 20.54
N THR A 276 -24.61 13.97 21.20
CA THR A 276 -24.46 13.60 22.61
C THR A 276 -23.84 12.20 22.70
N CYS A 277 -22.75 12.08 23.47
CA CYS A 277 -22.02 10.83 23.67
C CYS A 277 -22.07 10.42 25.15
N SER A 278 -22.76 9.32 25.44
CA SER A 278 -22.68 8.65 26.73
C SER A 278 -21.50 7.70 26.72
N LEU A 279 -20.52 7.90 27.59
CA LEU A 279 -19.29 7.12 27.61
C LEU A 279 -19.54 5.69 28.12
N ALA A 280 -19.06 4.71 27.37
CA ALA A 280 -18.94 3.32 27.83
C ALA A 280 -17.56 3.06 28.48
N ALA A 281 -16.55 3.81 28.04
CA ALA A 281 -15.19 3.80 28.57
C ALA A 281 -14.53 5.16 28.27
N PRO A 282 -13.35 5.47 28.84
CA PRO A 282 -12.59 6.65 28.45
C PRO A 282 -12.43 6.72 26.93
N PHE A 283 -12.83 7.86 26.35
CA PHE A 283 -12.80 8.11 24.90
C PHE A 283 -13.63 7.15 24.03
N ARG A 284 -14.54 6.36 24.60
CA ARG A 284 -15.44 5.48 23.83
C ARG A 284 -16.90 5.77 24.17
N CYS A 285 -17.69 6.12 23.16
CA CYS A 285 -19.13 6.29 23.27
C CYS A 285 -19.82 4.92 23.26
N GLY A 286 -20.66 4.66 24.26
CA GLY A 286 -21.58 3.53 24.25
C GLY A 286 -22.89 3.84 23.52
N VAL A 287 -23.40 5.06 23.71
CA VAL A 287 -24.64 5.53 23.08
C VAL A 287 -24.40 6.91 22.48
N VAL A 288 -24.86 7.09 21.24
CA VAL A 288 -24.85 8.37 20.52
C VAL A 288 -26.29 8.81 20.26
N SER A 289 -26.62 10.05 20.61
CA SER A 289 -27.95 10.63 20.40
C SER A 289 -27.86 12.11 19.99
N GLY A 290 -28.98 12.72 19.62
CA GLY A 290 -29.04 14.16 19.32
C GLY A 290 -28.17 14.59 18.13
N VAL A 291 -27.85 13.68 17.21
CA VAL A 291 -26.96 13.94 16.09
C VAL A 291 -27.58 14.97 15.15
N SER A 292 -26.94 16.13 15.04
CA SER A 292 -27.32 17.21 14.13
C SER A 292 -26.11 17.65 13.32
N LEU A 293 -26.34 17.91 12.04
CA LEU A 293 -25.31 18.40 11.12
C LEU A 293 -25.16 19.90 11.33
N MET A 294 -23.99 20.36 11.79
CA MET A 294 -23.72 21.79 11.97
C MET A 294 -23.39 22.45 10.63
N LEU A 295 -22.54 21.78 9.86
CA LEU A 295 -22.17 22.16 8.50
C LEU A 295 -22.06 20.87 7.69
N SER A 296 -22.91 20.74 6.68
CA SER A 296 -22.65 19.77 5.62
C SER A 296 -21.35 20.20 4.95
N PRO A 297 -20.32 19.34 4.86
CA PRO A 297 -19.21 19.65 4.00
C PRO A 297 -19.77 19.66 2.58
N ASN A 298 -20.17 20.84 2.07
CA ASN A 298 -20.58 21.00 0.67
C ASN A 298 -19.46 20.53 -0.29
N ARG A 299 -18.23 20.45 0.23
CA ARG A 299 -17.18 19.54 -0.21
C ARG A 299 -16.43 19.03 1.02
N PRO A 300 -16.06 17.74 1.11
CA PRO A 300 -14.94 17.36 1.98
C PRO A 300 -13.72 18.27 1.68
N PRO A 301 -12.82 18.52 2.65
CA PRO A 301 -11.59 19.30 2.43
C PRO A 301 -10.78 18.84 1.20
N SER A 302 -11.02 17.60 0.74
CA SER A 302 -10.40 16.90 -0.38
C SER A 302 -10.61 17.46 -1.79
N LEU A 303 -11.27 18.60 -1.96
CA LEU A 303 -11.56 19.15 -3.30
C LEU A 303 -11.28 20.65 -3.45
N ALA A 304 -10.76 21.30 -2.41
CA ALA A 304 -10.34 22.69 -2.54
C ALA A 304 -9.02 22.72 -3.31
N ALA A 305 -9.02 23.24 -4.54
CA ALA A 305 -7.77 23.63 -5.18
C ALA A 305 -7.04 24.62 -4.25
N ASN A 306 -5.72 24.48 -4.11
CA ASN A 306 -4.89 25.31 -3.23
C ASN A 306 -5.04 24.99 -1.73
N VAL A 307 -4.89 23.71 -1.37
CA VAL A 307 -4.79 23.26 0.02
C VAL A 307 -3.46 23.70 0.62
N SER A 308 -3.51 24.33 1.79
CA SER A 308 -2.34 24.57 2.62
C SER A 308 -2.48 23.83 3.94
N VAL A 309 -1.49 23.01 4.27
CA VAL A 309 -1.47 22.17 5.48
C VAL A 309 -0.41 22.69 6.44
N SER A 310 -0.84 23.02 7.65
CA SER A 310 0.00 23.19 8.83
C SER A 310 0.05 21.84 9.56
N LEU A 311 1.22 21.21 9.63
CA LEU A 311 1.43 19.84 10.12
C LEU A 311 2.20 19.83 11.44
N LEU A 312 1.64 19.18 12.46
CA LEU A 312 2.38 18.82 13.67
C LEU A 312 2.79 17.35 13.60
N VAL A 313 4.08 17.08 13.65
CA VAL A 313 4.61 15.72 13.74
C VAL A 313 5.08 15.47 15.17
N MET A 314 4.35 14.63 15.89
CA MET A 314 4.68 14.21 17.24
C MET A 314 5.48 12.91 17.20
N ILE A 315 6.74 12.96 17.59
CA ILE A 315 7.59 11.79 17.74
C ILE A 315 7.42 11.27 19.15
N LEU A 316 6.74 10.14 19.26
CA LEU A 316 6.37 9.56 20.54
C LEU A 316 7.52 8.71 21.09
N SER A 317 7.73 8.79 22.39
CA SER A 317 8.62 7.90 23.14
C SER A 317 7.92 7.45 24.41
N LEU A 318 8.24 6.28 24.95
CA LEU A 318 7.66 5.78 26.19
C LEU A 318 8.64 5.98 27.35
N SER A 319 8.12 6.33 28.53
CA SER A 319 8.91 6.34 29.76
C SER A 319 9.41 4.95 30.10
N ASP A 320 10.64 4.85 30.62
CA ASP A 320 11.23 3.60 31.08
C ASP A 320 10.34 2.91 32.13
N SER A 321 10.01 1.65 31.85
CA SER A 321 9.35 0.73 32.78
C SER A 321 9.68 -0.70 32.40
N ASP A 322 9.44 -1.66 33.30
CA ASP A 322 9.61 -3.08 33.03
C ASP A 322 8.73 -3.57 31.85
N GLU A 323 7.61 -2.89 31.59
CA GLU A 323 6.64 -3.24 30.53
C GLU A 323 6.99 -2.64 29.17
N CYS A 324 7.52 -1.42 29.14
CA CYS A 324 7.78 -0.67 27.90
C CYS A 324 9.25 -0.63 27.48
N LEU A 325 10.17 -1.06 28.36
CA LEU A 325 11.62 -1.07 28.14
C LEU A 325 12.22 0.24 27.62
N GLY A 326 11.55 1.37 27.82
CA GLY A 326 12.05 2.67 27.37
C GLY A 326 12.05 2.84 25.85
N ALA A 327 11.07 2.25 25.15
CA ALA A 327 10.90 2.38 23.70
C ALA A 327 11.14 3.83 23.22
N GLY A 328 12.25 3.99 22.49
CA GLY A 328 12.73 5.27 21.99
C GLY A 328 11.77 5.91 21.00
N GLY A 329 12.03 7.17 20.65
CA GLY A 329 11.37 7.83 19.53
C GLY A 329 12.26 7.83 18.29
N ALA A 330 11.66 7.96 17.11
CA ALA A 330 12.39 8.22 15.87
C ALA A 330 13.29 9.46 15.97
N ASP A 331 14.34 9.55 15.13
CA ASP A 331 15.22 10.72 15.12
C ASP A 331 14.53 11.94 14.49
N ALA A 332 14.33 13.01 15.27
CA ALA A 332 13.62 14.21 14.81
C ALA A 332 14.31 14.92 13.65
N ALA A 333 15.64 14.94 13.60
CA ALA A 333 16.38 15.56 12.52
C ALA A 333 16.16 14.79 11.20
N ARG A 334 16.19 13.47 11.25
CA ARG A 334 15.92 12.57 10.12
C ARG A 334 14.48 12.67 9.64
N VAL A 335 13.50 12.67 10.55
CA VAL A 335 12.08 12.91 10.20
C VAL A 335 11.90 14.28 9.56
N GLY A 336 12.54 15.32 10.12
CA GLY A 336 12.55 16.66 9.55
C GLY A 336 13.18 16.71 8.15
N GLY A 337 14.27 15.96 7.92
CA GLY A 337 14.90 15.83 6.61
C GLY A 337 13.96 15.19 5.59
N VAL A 338 13.28 14.10 5.95
CA VAL A 338 12.29 13.43 5.08
C VAL A 338 11.12 14.36 4.71
N LEU A 339 10.67 15.20 5.64
CA LEU A 339 9.58 16.14 5.38
C LEU A 339 9.99 17.33 4.52
N TRP A 340 11.14 17.93 4.85
CA TRP A 340 11.50 19.29 4.41
C TRP A 340 12.68 19.37 3.45
N ASP A 341 13.25 18.24 3.03
CA ASP A 341 14.24 18.24 1.96
C ASP A 341 13.65 18.96 0.71
N PRO A 342 14.36 19.96 0.15
CA PRO A 342 13.80 20.82 -0.89
C PRO A 342 13.60 20.14 -2.23
N GLU A 343 14.25 18.99 -2.47
CA GLU A 343 14.19 18.27 -3.75
C GLU A 343 13.40 16.98 -3.64
N GLN A 344 13.55 16.26 -2.54
CA GLN A 344 13.04 14.91 -2.34
C GLN A 344 12.14 14.77 -1.10
N GLY A 345 11.93 15.86 -0.37
CA GLY A 345 11.10 15.85 0.82
C GLY A 345 9.61 15.74 0.48
N VAL A 346 8.84 15.20 1.42
CA VAL A 346 7.38 15.05 1.30
C VAL A 346 6.71 16.37 0.89
N ALA A 347 7.15 17.49 1.45
CA ALA A 347 6.61 18.82 1.13
C ALA A 347 6.85 19.22 -0.34
N ALA A 348 8.07 19.04 -0.83
CA ALA A 348 8.44 19.35 -2.21
C ALA A 348 7.71 18.42 -3.19
N GLN A 349 7.65 17.12 -2.87
CA GLN A 349 7.02 16.13 -3.73
C GLN A 349 5.51 16.33 -3.84
N LEU A 350 4.80 16.58 -2.73
CA LEU A 350 3.36 16.89 -2.78
C LEU A 350 3.07 18.21 -3.51
N ALA A 351 3.91 19.24 -3.32
CA ALA A 351 3.77 20.49 -4.05
C ALA A 351 3.95 20.29 -5.57
N ALA A 352 4.94 19.51 -5.98
CA ALA A 352 5.20 19.24 -7.39
C ALA A 352 4.12 18.33 -8.00
N CYS A 353 3.72 17.24 -7.33
CA CYS A 353 2.66 16.34 -7.79
C CYS A 353 1.27 17.01 -7.89
N SER A 354 1.04 18.07 -7.11
CA SER A 354 -0.21 18.83 -7.11
C SER A 354 -0.18 20.07 -8.01
N PHE A 355 0.92 20.31 -8.74
CA PHE A 355 1.13 21.53 -9.53
C PHE A 355 0.98 22.81 -8.69
N GLY A 356 1.49 22.76 -7.45
CA GLY A 356 1.42 23.84 -6.47
C GLY A 356 0.08 23.97 -5.74
N ARG A 357 -0.91 23.12 -6.04
CA ARG A 357 -2.24 23.15 -5.42
C ARG A 357 -2.28 22.54 -4.03
N PHE A 358 -1.22 21.89 -3.59
CA PHE A 358 -1.05 21.38 -2.23
C PHE A 358 0.27 21.89 -1.66
N ARG A 359 0.24 22.46 -0.45
CA ARG A 359 1.43 23.01 0.19
C ARG A 359 1.50 22.58 1.65
N LEU A 360 2.57 21.89 2.03
CA LEU A 360 2.95 21.77 3.44
C LEU A 360 3.65 23.06 3.87
N LEU A 361 3.08 23.78 4.83
CA LEU A 361 3.57 25.06 5.30
C LEU A 361 4.71 24.85 6.32
N ARG A 362 5.96 24.83 5.85
CA ARG A 362 7.15 24.62 6.70
C ARG A 362 7.18 25.51 7.95
N ASN A 363 6.94 26.81 7.80
CA ASN A 363 7.01 27.79 8.90
C ASN A 363 5.84 27.71 9.90
N SER A 364 4.77 27.01 9.53
CA SER A 364 3.62 26.75 10.41
C SER A 364 3.59 25.31 10.90
N SER A 365 4.57 24.49 10.50
CA SER A 365 4.65 23.07 10.85
C SER A 365 5.75 22.84 11.88
N LEU A 366 5.61 21.79 12.67
CA LEU A 366 6.52 21.49 13.77
C LEU A 366 6.79 19.98 13.84
N VAL A 367 8.03 19.61 14.08
CA VAL A 367 8.43 18.24 14.47
C VAL A 367 8.89 18.32 15.92
N VAL A 368 8.31 17.52 16.81
CA VAL A 368 8.55 17.62 18.26
C VAL A 368 8.55 16.24 18.91
N HIS A 369 9.42 16.04 19.89
CA HIS A 369 9.38 14.85 20.75
C HIS A 369 8.30 15.02 21.82
N VAL A 370 7.48 13.99 22.00
CA VAL A 370 6.39 13.96 22.98
C VAL A 370 6.54 12.71 23.84
N PRO A 371 7.10 12.82 25.07
CA PRO A 371 7.23 11.69 25.96
C PRO A 371 5.86 11.30 26.51
N LEU A 372 5.54 10.01 26.43
CA LEU A 372 4.31 9.43 26.96
C LEU A 372 4.65 8.52 28.16
N PRO A 373 3.77 8.43 29.16
CA PRO A 373 3.84 7.35 30.14
C PRO A 373 3.76 5.99 29.45
N CYS A 374 4.45 4.99 30.00
CA CYS A 374 4.33 3.61 29.53
C CYS A 374 2.86 3.18 29.48
N SER A 375 2.47 2.60 28.34
CA SER A 375 1.09 2.19 28.10
C SER A 375 1.04 1.00 27.15
N LEU A 376 0.43 -0.10 27.60
CA LEU A 376 0.18 -1.27 26.77
C LEU A 376 -0.72 -0.96 25.56
N ASP A 377 -1.62 0.03 25.67
CA ASP A 377 -2.42 0.49 24.55
C ASP A 377 -1.55 1.08 23.43
N VAL A 378 -0.53 1.86 23.78
CA VAL A 378 0.40 2.45 22.80
C VAL A 378 1.24 1.35 22.14
N ILE A 379 1.76 0.40 22.93
CA ILE A 379 2.53 -0.75 22.41
C ILE A 379 1.68 -1.62 21.48
N ALA A 380 0.40 -1.83 21.83
CA ALA A 380 -0.57 -2.58 21.04
C ALA A 380 -1.09 -1.81 19.81
N CYS A 381 -0.56 -0.60 19.55
CA CYS A 381 -0.95 0.24 18.42
C CYS A 381 -2.44 0.62 18.42
N ASN A 382 -3.00 0.85 19.62
CA ASN A 382 -4.31 1.45 19.79
C ASN A 382 -4.22 2.93 19.39
N THR A 383 -4.61 3.22 18.16
CA THR A 383 -4.43 4.53 17.52
C THR A 383 -5.17 5.64 18.25
N LEU A 384 -6.37 5.35 18.76
CA LEU A 384 -7.17 6.30 19.53
C LEU A 384 -6.53 6.63 20.89
N ALA A 385 -6.15 5.60 21.65
CA ALA A 385 -5.50 5.80 22.94
C ALA A 385 -4.19 6.57 22.77
N THR A 386 -3.41 6.21 21.74
CA THR A 386 -2.15 6.88 21.39
C THR A 386 -2.37 8.35 21.04
N ALA A 387 -3.31 8.66 20.15
CA ALA A 387 -3.59 10.04 19.73
C ALA A 387 -4.03 10.92 20.92
N ASN A 388 -4.91 10.41 21.78
CA ASN A 388 -5.36 11.14 22.96
C ASN A 388 -4.24 11.33 23.99
N ALA A 389 -3.44 10.31 24.27
CA ALA A 389 -2.28 10.41 25.15
C ALA A 389 -1.26 11.43 24.63
N ALA A 390 -0.97 11.39 23.33
CA ALA A 390 -0.05 12.31 22.67
C ALA A 390 -0.50 13.78 22.74
N LYS A 391 -1.78 14.05 22.49
CA LYS A 391 -2.34 15.41 22.62
C LYS A 391 -2.26 15.94 24.04
N GLN A 392 -2.58 15.09 25.04
CA GLN A 392 -2.47 15.47 26.46
C GLN A 392 -1.03 15.75 26.86
N ALA A 393 -0.10 14.89 26.48
CA ALA A 393 1.32 15.07 26.74
C ALA A 393 1.88 16.32 26.04
N TYR A 394 1.49 16.58 24.79
CA TYR A 394 1.86 17.80 24.08
C TYR A 394 1.32 19.07 24.77
N ALA A 395 0.06 19.05 25.22
CA ALA A 395 -0.53 20.16 25.95
C ALA A 395 0.23 20.43 27.28
N ALA A 396 0.60 19.38 28.01
CA ALA A 396 1.42 19.49 29.22
C ALA A 396 2.82 20.04 28.91
N LEU A 397 3.47 19.57 27.84
CA LEU A 397 4.77 20.06 27.39
C LEU A 397 4.70 21.55 26.98
N SER A 398 3.67 21.95 26.24
CA SER A 398 3.43 23.34 25.85
C SER A 398 3.26 24.24 27.08
N ALA A 399 2.52 23.79 28.10
CA ALA A 399 2.37 24.50 29.36
C ALA A 399 3.69 24.62 30.14
N GLN A 400 4.48 23.54 30.21
CA GLN A 400 5.81 23.54 30.85
C GLN A 400 6.78 24.49 30.17
N GLN A 401 6.72 24.59 28.84
CA GLN A 401 7.54 25.50 28.06
C GLN A 401 6.97 26.93 27.98
N ALA A 402 6.13 27.33 28.94
CA ALA A 402 5.53 28.66 29.03
C ALA A 402 4.86 29.14 27.72
N GLY A 403 4.28 28.23 26.94
CA GLY A 403 3.62 28.55 25.67
C GLY A 403 4.54 28.75 24.47
N LEU A 404 5.84 28.40 24.56
CA LEU A 404 6.75 28.42 23.41
C LEU A 404 6.31 27.46 22.29
N LEU A 405 5.63 26.36 22.65
CA LEU A 405 4.99 25.49 21.67
C LEU A 405 3.62 26.05 21.27
N PRO A 406 3.31 26.12 19.96
CA PRO A 406 1.99 26.52 19.49
C PRO A 406 0.87 25.67 20.09
N SER A 407 -0.32 26.26 20.25
CA SER A 407 -1.52 25.46 20.56
C SER A 407 -1.76 24.43 19.46
N LEU A 408 -2.18 23.21 19.84
CA LEU A 408 -2.61 22.14 18.93
C LEU A 408 -3.56 22.64 17.84
N ARG A 409 -4.45 23.58 18.18
CA ARG A 409 -5.44 24.15 17.25
C ARG A 409 -4.83 24.96 16.09
N ARG A 410 -3.55 25.33 16.14
CA ARG A 410 -2.86 26.01 15.02
C ARG A 410 -2.50 25.05 13.89
N PHE A 411 -2.50 23.76 14.16
CA PHE A 411 -2.20 22.74 13.17
C PHE A 411 -3.49 22.23 12.56
N SER A 412 -3.48 22.10 11.25
CA SER A 412 -4.59 21.52 10.50
C SER A 412 -4.58 20.00 10.52
N HIS A 413 -3.38 19.42 10.69
CA HIS A 413 -3.12 17.99 10.65
C HIS A 413 -2.08 17.61 11.70
N VAL A 414 -2.16 16.39 12.20
CA VAL A 414 -1.25 15.81 13.18
C VAL A 414 -0.79 14.43 12.71
N ALA A 415 0.51 14.21 12.66
CA ALA A 415 1.10 12.89 12.42
C ALA A 415 1.78 12.39 13.69
N TYR A 416 1.43 11.19 14.14
CA TYR A 416 2.02 10.50 15.27
C TYR A 416 3.07 9.51 14.76
N VAL A 417 4.34 9.74 15.07
CA VAL A 417 5.38 8.73 14.84
C VAL A 417 5.41 7.85 16.08
N MET A 418 5.00 6.59 15.92
CA MET A 418 4.88 5.63 17.02
C MET A 418 6.24 5.41 17.70
N PRO A 419 6.27 5.05 19.00
CA PRO A 419 7.51 4.64 19.65
C PRO A 419 8.15 3.46 18.95
N GLU A 420 9.48 3.35 19.05
CA GLU A 420 10.23 2.16 18.67
C GLU A 420 9.66 0.92 19.39
N ASP A 421 9.88 -0.27 18.84
CA ASP A 421 9.35 -1.53 19.38
C ASP A 421 7.81 -1.67 19.46
N THR A 422 7.05 -0.71 18.94
CA THR A 422 5.60 -0.89 18.76
C THR A 422 5.30 -2.01 17.77
N LEU A 423 4.28 -2.82 18.08
CA LEU A 423 3.92 -4.02 17.30
C LEU A 423 2.99 -3.69 16.12
N CYS A 424 3.15 -2.51 15.52
CA CYS A 424 2.25 -2.03 14.50
C CYS A 424 2.46 -2.83 13.22
N SER A 425 1.40 -3.54 12.81
CA SER A 425 1.45 -4.41 11.62
C SER A 425 1.42 -3.63 10.30
N TRP A 426 1.29 -2.31 10.37
CA TRP A 426 1.24 -1.38 9.25
C TRP A 426 2.48 -0.47 9.24
N ALA A 427 2.75 0.15 8.09
CA ALA A 427 3.85 1.11 7.92
C ALA A 427 3.37 2.54 8.20
N GLY A 428 2.15 2.84 7.74
CA GLY A 428 1.36 4.00 8.11
C GLY A 428 -0.11 3.62 8.27
N LEU A 429 -0.86 4.49 8.91
CA LEU A 429 -2.32 4.44 9.01
C LEU A 429 -2.83 5.88 9.09
N ALA A 430 -4.02 6.17 8.57
CA ALA A 430 -4.58 7.50 8.65
C ALA A 430 -6.10 7.50 8.68
N SER A 431 -6.64 8.61 9.18
CA SER A 431 -8.07 8.89 9.11
C SER A 431 -8.46 9.30 7.69
N LEU A 432 -9.48 8.66 7.14
CA LEU A 432 -10.09 9.00 5.86
C LEU A 432 -10.92 10.27 5.98
N ALA A 433 -10.48 11.32 5.29
CA ALA A 433 -11.02 12.69 5.39
C ALA A 433 -11.02 13.28 6.81
N GLY A 434 -9.99 12.95 7.60
CA GLY A 434 -9.72 13.51 8.92
C GLY A 434 -8.49 14.43 8.94
N GLY A 435 -7.88 14.61 10.11
CA GLY A 435 -6.64 15.37 10.28
C GLY A 435 -5.49 14.59 10.92
N GLU A 436 -5.59 13.26 10.98
CA GLU A 436 -4.70 12.43 11.79
C GLU A 436 -4.08 11.26 11.01
N SER A 437 -2.79 11.04 11.24
CA SER A 437 -2.02 9.93 10.69
C SER A 437 -1.11 9.32 11.76
N TRP A 438 -0.84 8.03 11.66
CA TRP A 438 0.08 7.28 12.50
C TRP A 438 1.14 6.62 11.62
N LEU A 439 2.41 6.73 12.00
CA LEU A 439 3.55 6.27 11.20
C LEU A 439 4.45 5.38 12.07
N ALA A 440 4.83 4.22 11.54
CA ALA A 440 5.80 3.37 12.21
C ALA A 440 7.20 4.03 12.18
N PRO A 441 8.02 3.92 13.24
CA PRO A 441 9.33 4.56 13.35
C PRO A 441 10.43 3.78 12.62
N ARG A 442 10.18 3.33 11.39
CA ARG A 442 11.07 2.45 10.62
C ARG A 442 11.17 2.87 9.16
N GLU A 443 12.08 2.23 8.41
CA GLU A 443 12.37 2.55 7.01
C GLU A 443 11.13 2.55 6.11
N LEU A 444 10.21 1.60 6.30
CA LEU A 444 8.97 1.56 5.52
C LEU A 444 7.90 2.55 6.01
N GLY A 445 8.04 3.08 7.23
CA GLY A 445 7.10 4.02 7.85
C GLY A 445 7.53 5.47 7.64
N VAL A 446 7.80 6.19 8.74
CA VAL A 446 8.12 7.64 8.72
C VAL A 446 9.32 8.00 7.83
N TYR A 447 10.27 7.08 7.60
CA TYR A 447 11.45 7.38 6.78
C TYR A 447 11.24 7.16 5.27
N LYS A 448 10.08 6.63 4.86
CA LYS A 448 9.68 6.52 3.44
C LYS A 448 8.77 7.71 3.10
N PRO A 449 9.21 8.69 2.28
CA PRO A 449 8.36 9.80 1.87
C PRO A 449 7.02 9.38 1.29
N GLY A 450 7.01 8.31 0.47
CA GLY A 450 5.77 7.79 -0.10
C GLY A 450 4.75 7.35 0.95
N THR A 451 5.18 6.80 2.10
CA THR A 451 4.26 6.42 3.18
C THR A 451 3.69 7.66 3.84
N MET A 452 4.52 8.66 4.15
CA MET A 452 4.03 9.91 4.71
C MET A 452 3.07 10.65 3.76
N MET A 453 3.38 10.65 2.46
CA MET A 453 2.50 11.22 1.43
C MET A 453 1.17 10.46 1.37
N GLN A 454 1.20 9.13 1.34
CA GLN A 454 0.01 8.27 1.33
C GLN A 454 -0.89 8.55 2.54
N GLU A 455 -0.32 8.56 3.75
CA GLU A 455 -1.08 8.82 4.97
C GLU A 455 -1.65 10.24 5.04
N LEU A 456 -0.92 11.24 4.52
CA LEU A 456 -1.46 12.58 4.38
C LEU A 456 -2.59 12.63 3.36
N LEU A 457 -2.51 11.91 2.24
CA LEU A 457 -3.57 11.88 1.23
C LEU A 457 -4.83 11.15 1.70
N HIS A 458 -4.72 10.16 2.59
CA HIS A 458 -5.88 9.59 3.28
C HIS A 458 -6.69 10.64 4.05
N ASN A 459 -6.02 11.64 4.66
CA ASN A 459 -6.71 12.78 5.30
C ASN A 459 -7.52 13.65 4.30
N PHE A 460 -7.35 13.42 3.00
CA PHE A 460 -8.16 13.99 1.93
C PHE A 460 -9.07 12.94 1.25
N GLY A 461 -9.42 11.86 1.96
CA GLY A 461 -10.38 10.86 1.47
C GLY A 461 -9.90 10.08 0.25
N MET A 462 -8.58 10.01 0.05
CA MET A 462 -7.97 9.09 -0.89
C MET A 462 -7.94 7.68 -0.31
N HIS A 463 -8.13 6.70 -1.18
CA HIS A 463 -8.08 5.28 -0.86
C HIS A 463 -6.88 4.66 -1.55
N HIS A 464 -6.57 3.40 -1.23
CA HIS A 464 -5.45 2.71 -1.87
C HIS A 464 -5.63 2.56 -3.37
N GLY A 465 -4.50 2.58 -4.07
CA GLY A 465 -4.39 2.20 -5.46
C GLY A 465 -4.46 0.68 -5.59
N TRP A 466 -5.21 0.22 -6.59
CA TRP A 466 -5.39 -1.19 -6.88
C TRP A 466 -4.72 -1.53 -8.21
N ARG A 467 -4.23 -2.76 -8.35
CA ARG A 467 -3.82 -3.30 -9.65
C ARG A 467 -4.41 -4.67 -9.83
N ASP A 468 -5.06 -4.89 -10.97
CA ASP A 468 -5.70 -6.16 -11.31
C ASP A 468 -6.60 -6.69 -10.18
N GLY A 469 -7.31 -5.79 -9.49
CA GLY A 469 -8.21 -6.12 -8.40
C GLY A 469 -7.54 -6.41 -7.05
N THR A 470 -6.23 -6.17 -6.92
CA THR A 470 -5.48 -6.32 -5.67
C THR A 470 -5.06 -4.96 -5.10
N GLU A 471 -5.45 -4.69 -3.85
CA GLU A 471 -5.10 -3.47 -3.11
C GLU A 471 -3.57 -3.35 -2.97
N TYR A 472 -3.04 -2.13 -2.95
CA TYR A 472 -1.61 -1.80 -2.81
C TYR A 472 -0.70 -2.17 -3.98
N MET A 473 -1.19 -2.93 -4.97
CA MET A 473 -0.35 -3.45 -6.07
C MET A 473 -0.14 -2.45 -7.22
N ASP A 474 -0.73 -1.25 -7.15
CA ASP A 474 -0.43 -0.17 -8.11
C ASP A 474 0.82 0.62 -7.69
N PHE A 475 2.00 0.12 -8.06
CA PHE A 475 3.27 0.82 -7.79
C PHE A 475 3.47 2.07 -8.67
N SER A 476 2.54 2.38 -9.59
CA SER A 476 2.58 3.61 -10.38
C SER A 476 2.13 4.85 -9.60
N THR A 477 1.54 4.67 -8.42
CA THR A 477 1.04 5.76 -7.57
C THR A 477 1.51 5.63 -6.13
N VAL A 478 1.62 6.77 -5.44
CA VAL A 478 1.84 6.84 -4.00
C VAL A 478 0.74 6.13 -3.19
N MET A 479 -0.49 6.07 -3.72
CA MET A 479 -1.60 5.39 -3.04
C MET A 479 -1.53 3.87 -3.14
N GLY A 480 -0.62 3.30 -3.94
CA GLY A 480 -0.33 1.87 -3.92
C GLY A 480 0.53 1.51 -2.71
N SER A 481 1.67 0.87 -2.93
CA SER A 481 2.59 0.50 -1.85
C SER A 481 3.51 1.64 -1.39
N ALA A 482 2.99 2.86 -1.22
CA ALA A 482 3.77 4.02 -0.77
C ALA A 482 5.02 4.30 -1.64
N HIS A 483 4.92 4.17 -2.97
CA HIS A 483 6.05 4.48 -3.86
C HIS A 483 6.28 5.99 -3.93
N ARG A 484 7.50 6.42 -4.27
CA ARG A 484 7.84 7.84 -4.49
C ARG A 484 7.41 8.30 -5.89
N SER A 485 6.15 8.06 -6.24
CA SER A 485 5.49 8.50 -7.47
C SER A 485 4.35 9.45 -7.15
N CYS A 486 3.87 10.21 -8.12
CA CYS A 486 2.67 11.03 -7.94
C CYS A 486 1.40 10.19 -7.92
N PRO A 487 0.29 10.73 -7.38
CA PRO A 487 -1.03 10.13 -7.53
C PRO A 487 -1.34 9.80 -9.00
N SER A 488 -2.09 8.73 -9.23
CA SER A 488 -2.54 8.34 -10.57
C SER A 488 -3.49 9.41 -11.15
N ALA A 489 -3.72 9.39 -12.46
CA ALA A 489 -4.62 10.35 -13.09
C ALA A 489 -6.03 10.44 -12.45
N PRO A 490 -6.75 9.33 -12.19
CA PRO A 490 -8.04 9.43 -11.52
C PRO A 490 -7.93 9.98 -10.09
N GLU A 491 -6.83 9.72 -9.39
CA GLU A 491 -6.57 10.28 -8.06
C GLU A 491 -6.33 11.79 -8.13
N LEU A 492 -5.53 12.26 -9.10
CA LEU A 492 -5.30 13.69 -9.35
C LEU A 492 -6.61 14.42 -9.69
N LEU A 493 -7.50 13.78 -10.47
CA LEU A 493 -8.84 14.32 -10.74
C LEU A 493 -9.68 14.39 -9.46
N ARG A 494 -9.69 13.32 -8.67
CA ARG A 494 -10.47 13.25 -7.42
C ARG A 494 -10.01 14.29 -6.39
N LEU A 495 -8.72 14.58 -6.33
CA LEU A 495 -8.15 15.64 -5.48
C LEU A 495 -8.40 17.05 -6.03
N GLY A 496 -8.91 17.19 -7.26
CA GLY A 496 -9.04 18.46 -7.95
C GLY A 496 -7.70 19.11 -8.32
N TRP A 497 -6.63 18.29 -8.40
CA TRP A 497 -5.30 18.74 -8.77
C TRP A 497 -5.12 18.80 -10.29
N ALA A 498 -5.82 17.94 -11.01
CA ALA A 498 -5.82 17.92 -12.47
C ALA A 498 -7.22 17.78 -13.08
N ALA A 499 -7.32 18.03 -14.38
CA ALA A 499 -8.53 17.89 -15.17
C ALA A 499 -8.27 17.11 -16.48
N PRO A 500 -9.26 16.33 -16.95
CA PRO A 500 -9.17 15.68 -18.25
C PRO A 500 -9.08 16.71 -19.37
N GLY A 501 -8.30 16.38 -20.41
CA GLY A 501 -8.30 17.17 -21.64
C GLY A 501 -9.56 16.95 -22.47
N VAL A 502 -10.10 15.73 -22.39
CA VAL A 502 -11.36 15.35 -23.02
C VAL A 502 -12.06 14.28 -22.18
N THR A 503 -13.38 14.33 -22.18
CA THR A 503 -14.23 13.25 -21.67
C THR A 503 -14.95 12.60 -22.83
N LEU A 504 -14.75 11.30 -23.02
CA LEU A 504 -15.36 10.52 -24.09
C LEU A 504 -16.58 9.75 -23.58
N ASN A 505 -17.66 9.72 -24.36
CA ASN A 505 -18.89 8.97 -24.10
C ASN A 505 -19.56 8.59 -25.43
N ALA A 506 -20.77 8.01 -25.41
CA ALA A 506 -21.47 7.59 -26.63
C ALA A 506 -21.74 8.73 -27.62
N SER A 507 -21.84 9.98 -27.15
CA SER A 507 -22.08 11.15 -28.00
C SER A 507 -20.82 11.69 -28.68
N SER A 508 -19.65 11.51 -28.06
CA SER A 508 -18.37 12.00 -28.58
C SER A 508 -17.53 10.91 -29.24
N LEU A 509 -17.88 9.63 -29.03
CA LEU A 509 -17.20 8.47 -29.57
C LEU A 509 -18.22 7.59 -30.31
N ALA A 510 -18.44 7.91 -31.58
CA ALA A 510 -19.37 7.20 -32.45
C ALA A 510 -18.97 5.73 -32.61
N LEU A 511 -19.98 4.88 -32.81
CA LEU A 511 -19.77 3.44 -33.00
C LEU A 511 -19.15 3.16 -34.36
N ALA A 512 -18.09 2.34 -34.38
CA ALA A 512 -17.40 1.81 -35.57
C ALA A 512 -16.79 2.91 -36.47
N SER A 513 -15.57 2.68 -36.94
CA SER A 513 -14.78 3.50 -37.88
C SER A 513 -14.38 4.92 -37.42
N THR A 514 -15.01 5.50 -36.40
CA THR A 514 -14.66 6.84 -35.91
C THR A 514 -13.64 6.72 -34.77
N ARG A 515 -12.38 7.00 -35.08
CA ARG A 515 -11.29 7.09 -34.09
C ARG A 515 -11.23 8.51 -33.54
N ALA A 516 -11.22 8.64 -32.22
CA ALA A 516 -10.83 9.89 -31.58
C ALA A 516 -9.30 9.91 -31.48
N GLY A 517 -8.65 10.58 -32.42
CA GLY A 517 -7.21 10.85 -32.38
C GLY A 517 -6.93 12.03 -31.45
N LEU A 518 -6.19 11.78 -30.37
CA LEU A 518 -5.96 12.71 -29.28
C LEU A 518 -4.46 12.81 -28.97
N ALA A 519 -3.99 14.00 -28.61
CA ALA A 519 -2.66 14.16 -28.04
C ALA A 519 -2.76 14.13 -26.52
N LEU A 520 -2.17 13.11 -25.90
CA LEU A 520 -2.15 12.94 -24.46
C LEU A 520 -0.85 13.51 -23.88
N ASN A 521 -0.98 14.54 -23.05
CA ASN A 521 0.15 15.13 -22.36
C ASN A 521 0.56 14.25 -21.17
N ALA A 522 1.85 14.17 -20.88
CA ALA A 522 2.34 13.50 -19.69
C ALA A 522 1.89 14.22 -18.42
N THR A 523 1.64 13.46 -17.35
CA THR A 523 1.22 14.01 -16.05
C THR A 523 2.17 15.04 -15.47
N ILE A 524 3.44 15.03 -15.85
CA ILE A 524 4.44 15.98 -15.36
C ILE A 524 4.27 17.40 -15.93
N LEU A 525 3.53 17.57 -17.05
CA LEU A 525 3.50 18.83 -17.80
C LEU A 525 2.59 19.89 -17.18
N GLY A 526 1.63 19.50 -16.35
CA GLY A 526 0.74 20.45 -15.68
C GLY A 526 -0.62 19.89 -15.31
N PRO A 527 -1.52 20.72 -14.78
CA PRO A 527 -2.81 20.26 -14.25
C PRO A 527 -3.89 20.04 -15.33
N TYR A 528 -3.66 20.41 -16.58
CA TYR A 528 -4.68 20.38 -17.64
C TYR A 528 -4.28 19.46 -18.79
N GLY A 529 -5.23 18.66 -19.26
CA GLY A 529 -5.01 17.86 -20.48
C GLY A 529 -4.13 16.62 -20.30
N ILE A 530 -3.85 16.21 -19.06
CA ILE A 530 -2.95 15.08 -18.74
C ILE A 530 -3.64 13.72 -18.69
N MET A 531 -4.94 13.68 -18.95
CA MET A 531 -5.72 12.45 -18.96
C MET A 531 -6.89 12.52 -19.94
N ILE A 532 -7.30 11.37 -20.44
CA ILE A 532 -8.56 11.14 -21.13
C ILE A 532 -9.48 10.40 -20.18
N ARG A 533 -10.67 10.93 -19.92
CA ARG A 533 -11.70 10.24 -19.14
C ARG A 533 -12.70 9.60 -20.10
N ILE A 534 -13.08 8.34 -19.87
CA ILE A 534 -14.04 7.64 -20.72
C ILE A 534 -15.20 7.17 -19.85
N LEU A 535 -16.41 7.55 -20.25
CA LEU A 535 -17.69 7.17 -19.65
C LEU A 535 -18.39 6.22 -20.63
N PRO A 536 -18.25 4.90 -20.48
CA PRO A 536 -18.79 3.91 -21.42
C PRO A 536 -20.31 3.73 -21.25
N ASP A 537 -21.06 4.83 -21.31
CA ASP A 537 -22.52 4.89 -21.17
C ASP A 537 -23.27 4.11 -22.24
N TRP A 538 -22.62 3.81 -23.37
CA TRP A 538 -23.14 2.89 -24.39
C TRP A 538 -23.31 1.44 -23.92
N LEU A 539 -22.72 1.05 -22.79
CA LEU A 539 -22.94 -0.26 -22.20
C LEU A 539 -24.31 -0.35 -21.47
N GLY A 540 -25.04 0.76 -21.35
CA GLY A 540 -26.35 0.81 -20.70
C GLY A 540 -26.26 0.35 -19.25
N ALA A 541 -27.01 -0.70 -18.89
CA ALA A 541 -27.01 -1.24 -17.52
C ALA A 541 -25.66 -1.87 -17.11
N ALA A 542 -24.84 -2.32 -18.06
CA ALA A 542 -23.52 -2.88 -17.77
C ALA A 542 -22.44 -1.80 -17.48
N TYR A 543 -22.77 -0.51 -17.66
CA TYR A 543 -21.87 0.59 -17.33
C TYR A 543 -21.73 0.78 -15.80
N ILE A 544 -20.74 0.07 -15.25
CA ILE A 544 -20.41 0.10 -13.82
C ILE A 544 -19.07 0.80 -13.52
N ARG A 545 -18.23 1.06 -14.53
CA ARG A 545 -16.88 1.64 -14.36
C ARG A 545 -16.55 2.71 -15.39
N ASN A 546 -15.83 3.73 -14.95
CA ASN A 546 -15.17 4.73 -15.79
C ASN A 546 -13.74 4.29 -16.11
N LEU A 547 -13.19 4.75 -17.24
CA LEU A 547 -11.78 4.56 -17.58
C LEU A 547 -11.02 5.87 -17.62
N TYR A 548 -9.73 5.79 -17.33
CA TYR A 548 -8.78 6.88 -17.34
C TYR A 548 -7.53 6.45 -18.11
N LEU A 549 -7.16 7.20 -19.13
CA LEU A 549 -5.90 7.03 -19.85
C LEU A 549 -4.99 8.18 -19.48
N SER A 550 -3.76 7.88 -19.04
CA SER A 550 -2.76 8.91 -18.74
C SER A 550 -1.37 8.49 -19.18
N LEU A 551 -0.59 9.43 -19.71
CA LEU A 551 0.81 9.18 -20.04
C LEU A 551 1.65 9.48 -18.79
N ARG A 552 2.37 8.48 -18.30
CA ARG A 552 3.33 8.64 -17.19
C ARG A 552 4.74 8.67 -17.76
N VAL A 553 5.58 9.58 -17.27
CA VAL A 553 6.97 9.70 -17.71
C VAL A 553 7.88 9.85 -16.50
N ARG A 554 9.10 9.35 -16.60
CA ARG A 554 10.10 9.49 -15.54
C ARG A 554 10.71 10.88 -15.63
N GLY A 555 10.23 11.79 -14.79
CA GLY A 555 10.70 13.17 -14.76
C GLY A 555 9.95 14.01 -13.73
N GLY A 556 10.55 15.15 -13.36
CA GLY A 556 9.98 16.03 -12.34
C GLY A 556 9.60 15.26 -11.07
N PRO A 557 8.36 15.36 -10.57
CA PRO A 557 7.95 14.67 -9.35
C PRO A 557 7.75 13.15 -9.50
N ASP A 558 7.74 12.63 -10.74
CA ASP A 558 7.75 11.21 -11.09
C ASP A 558 9.17 10.71 -11.44
N ALA A 559 10.24 11.41 -11.02
CA ALA A 559 11.62 11.00 -11.31
C ALA A 559 11.95 9.57 -10.83
N GLN A 560 11.30 9.12 -9.75
CA GLN A 560 11.46 7.77 -9.18
C GLN A 560 10.37 6.79 -9.61
N LEU A 561 9.56 7.14 -10.62
CA LEU A 561 8.60 6.20 -11.20
C LEU A 561 9.35 5.00 -11.78
N ASP A 562 8.90 3.79 -11.43
CA ASP A 562 9.52 2.55 -11.91
C ASP A 562 9.47 2.46 -13.45
N ALA A 563 10.49 1.85 -14.04
CA ALA A 563 10.64 1.76 -15.49
C ALA A 563 9.47 1.04 -16.18
N GLU A 564 8.76 0.17 -15.48
CA GLU A 564 7.55 -0.49 -15.98
C GLU A 564 6.46 0.51 -16.37
N TYR A 565 6.34 1.62 -15.64
CA TYR A 565 5.27 2.62 -15.84
C TYR A 565 5.71 3.81 -16.69
N GLY A 566 7.02 4.04 -16.81
CA GLY A 566 7.58 5.18 -17.52
C GLY A 566 7.40 5.09 -19.04
N TYR A 567 6.99 6.21 -19.66
CA TYR A 567 6.77 6.38 -21.10
C TYR A 567 5.67 5.49 -21.68
N LYS A 568 4.68 5.12 -20.85
CA LYS A 568 3.53 4.30 -21.24
C LYS A 568 2.23 4.99 -20.91
N ILE A 569 1.16 4.56 -21.58
CA ILE A 569 -0.20 4.90 -21.14
C ILE A 569 -0.58 3.98 -19.99
N SER A 570 -0.85 4.54 -18.82
CA SER A 570 -1.53 3.85 -17.72
C SER A 570 -3.03 3.91 -17.95
N VAL A 571 -3.67 2.74 -17.89
CA VAL A 571 -5.11 2.57 -18.00
C VAL A 571 -5.67 2.19 -16.65
N HIS A 572 -6.37 3.13 -16.03
CA HIS A 572 -7.05 2.93 -14.76
C HIS A 572 -8.56 2.83 -14.97
N GLU A 573 -9.22 2.02 -14.16
CA GLU A 573 -10.67 1.99 -14.04
C GLU A 573 -11.13 2.44 -12.65
N ALA A 574 -12.35 2.94 -12.55
CA ALA A 574 -12.95 3.40 -11.29
C ALA A 574 -14.44 3.05 -11.24
N LEU A 575 -14.98 2.69 -10.08
CA LEU A 575 -16.41 2.43 -9.89
C LEU A 575 -17.24 3.69 -10.17
N ARG A 576 -18.08 3.63 -11.20
CA ARG A 576 -18.91 4.75 -11.68
C ARG A 576 -19.80 5.33 -10.58
N SER A 577 -20.41 4.48 -9.77
CA SER A 577 -21.35 4.89 -8.72
C SER A 577 -20.69 5.79 -7.66
N VAL A 578 -19.38 5.66 -7.47
CA VAL A 578 -18.59 6.45 -6.53
C VAL A 578 -17.91 7.62 -7.24
N ASP A 579 -17.33 7.37 -8.41
CA ASP A 579 -16.54 8.32 -9.16
C ASP A 579 -17.37 9.42 -9.84
N ASN A 580 -18.63 9.14 -10.20
CA ASN A 580 -19.56 10.15 -10.71
C ASN A 580 -20.38 10.83 -9.61
N ALA A 581 -20.38 10.28 -8.39
CA ALA A 581 -21.07 10.89 -7.27
C ALA A 581 -20.29 12.12 -6.76
N PRO A 582 -20.96 13.05 -6.05
CA PRO A 582 -20.25 14.02 -5.23
C PRO A 582 -19.22 13.28 -4.38
N PRO A 583 -17.95 13.74 -4.32
CA PRO A 583 -16.91 12.93 -3.70
C PRO A 583 -17.26 12.65 -2.24
N SER A 584 -17.55 11.37 -1.98
CA SER A 584 -17.76 10.86 -0.63
C SER A 584 -16.45 10.25 -0.17
N PRO A 585 -15.88 10.72 0.94
CA PRO A 585 -14.61 10.17 1.44
C PRO A 585 -14.74 8.72 1.93
N GLN A 586 -15.96 8.23 2.15
CA GLN A 586 -16.21 6.87 2.62
C GLN A 586 -16.19 5.82 1.52
N ALA A 587 -16.56 6.23 0.31
CA ALA A 587 -16.68 5.31 -0.79
C ALA A 587 -15.35 5.24 -1.54
N ASP A 588 -14.74 4.06 -1.50
CA ASP A 588 -13.56 3.75 -2.30
C ASP A 588 -13.98 3.63 -3.78
N PRO A 589 -13.52 4.51 -4.68
CA PRO A 589 -13.76 4.35 -6.11
C PRO A 589 -13.00 3.16 -6.71
N ARG A 590 -12.07 2.55 -5.96
CA ARG A 590 -11.19 1.45 -6.37
C ARG A 590 -10.47 1.78 -7.67
N PHE A 591 -9.60 2.78 -7.62
CA PHE A 591 -8.77 3.15 -8.76
C PHE A 591 -7.82 1.99 -9.08
N ASN A 592 -8.17 1.24 -10.11
CA ASN A 592 -7.56 -0.03 -10.45
C ASN A 592 -6.77 0.11 -11.75
N LEU A 593 -5.45 -0.01 -11.70
CA LEU A 593 -4.61 -0.13 -12.87
C LEU A 593 -4.86 -1.49 -13.53
N ILE A 594 -5.37 -1.49 -14.76
CA ILE A 594 -5.74 -2.71 -15.50
C ILE A 594 -4.85 -2.98 -16.71
N ALA A 595 -4.11 -1.97 -17.20
CA ALA A 595 -3.20 -2.14 -18.31
C ALA A 595 -2.16 -1.03 -18.41
N LEU A 596 -1.06 -1.37 -19.06
CA LEU A 596 -0.03 -0.45 -19.54
C LEU A 596 0.10 -0.63 -21.05
N VAL A 597 0.15 0.47 -21.80
CA VAL A 597 0.26 0.44 -23.27
C VAL A 597 1.54 1.15 -23.69
N ASP A 598 2.48 0.39 -24.25
CA ASP A 598 3.71 0.94 -24.83
C ASP A 598 3.42 1.72 -26.11
N ALA A 599 4.33 2.66 -26.45
CA ALA A 599 4.28 3.36 -27.73
C ALA A 599 4.24 2.37 -28.91
N GLY A 600 3.32 2.61 -29.86
CA GLY A 600 3.09 1.74 -31.01
C GLY A 600 2.25 0.49 -30.74
N GLN A 601 1.85 0.23 -29.49
CA GLN A 601 1.00 -0.91 -29.15
C GLN A 601 -0.50 -0.58 -29.16
N GLN A 602 -1.29 -1.65 -29.13
CA GLN A 602 -2.75 -1.59 -29.07
C GLN A 602 -3.23 -2.41 -27.87
N LEU A 603 -4.26 -1.90 -27.20
CA LEU A 603 -4.95 -2.57 -26.10
C LEU A 603 -6.42 -2.73 -26.47
N GLN A 604 -6.89 -3.97 -26.47
CA GLN A 604 -8.30 -4.28 -26.59
C GLN A 604 -8.92 -4.44 -25.21
N LEU A 605 -10.03 -3.75 -24.98
CA LEU A 605 -10.82 -3.75 -23.76
C LEU A 605 -12.23 -4.27 -24.11
N PRO A 606 -12.40 -5.60 -24.28
CA PRO A 606 -13.65 -6.19 -24.78
C PRO A 606 -14.84 -5.94 -23.86
N GLU A 607 -14.63 -5.90 -22.55
CA GLU A 607 -15.68 -5.57 -21.56
C GLU A 607 -16.27 -4.17 -21.78
N TYR A 608 -15.51 -3.29 -22.44
CA TYR A 608 -15.89 -1.91 -22.70
C TYR A 608 -16.26 -1.68 -24.18
N GLY A 609 -16.02 -2.65 -25.07
CA GLY A 609 -16.09 -2.46 -26.52
C GLY A 609 -15.14 -1.37 -27.01
N LEU A 610 -13.91 -1.33 -26.47
CA LEU A 610 -12.93 -0.28 -26.75
C LEU A 610 -11.59 -0.83 -27.25
N LEU A 611 -11.04 -0.17 -28.26
CA LEU A 611 -9.65 -0.30 -28.68
C LEU A 611 -8.93 1.00 -28.33
N VAL A 612 -7.84 0.90 -27.58
CA VAL A 612 -6.90 2.00 -27.33
C VAL A 612 -5.63 1.72 -28.10
N GLN A 613 -5.18 2.66 -28.92
CA GLN A 613 -3.91 2.54 -29.64
C GLN A 613 -2.98 3.68 -29.23
N ALA A 614 -1.88 3.31 -28.58
CA ALA A 614 -0.77 4.20 -28.31
C ALA A 614 0.06 4.37 -29.58
N ARG A 615 0.27 5.60 -30.03
CA ARG A 615 1.14 5.91 -31.17
C ARG A 615 2.53 6.24 -30.69
N GLU A 616 3.29 6.94 -31.52
CA GLU A 616 4.62 7.40 -31.19
C GLU A 616 4.60 8.42 -30.04
N LEU A 617 5.68 8.37 -29.28
CA LEU A 617 6.04 9.42 -28.33
C LEU A 617 6.49 10.65 -29.12
N ILE A 618 5.98 11.81 -28.73
CA ILE A 618 6.28 13.12 -29.30
C ILE A 618 6.86 14.03 -28.22
N ASP A 619 7.49 15.13 -28.66
CA ASP A 619 8.05 16.18 -27.78
C ASP A 619 8.99 15.61 -26.70
N GLY A 620 9.98 14.81 -27.12
CA GLY A 620 10.96 14.21 -26.23
C GLY A 620 10.38 13.18 -25.25
N GLY A 621 9.22 12.61 -25.57
CA GLY A 621 8.55 11.60 -24.74
C GLY A 621 7.54 12.16 -23.75
N THR A 622 7.31 13.47 -23.74
CA THR A 622 6.37 14.13 -22.81
C THR A 622 4.93 14.18 -23.33
N ARG A 623 4.71 13.74 -24.57
CA ARG A 623 3.38 13.60 -25.17
C ARG A 623 3.29 12.31 -25.96
N MET A 624 2.08 11.82 -26.16
CA MET A 624 1.82 10.65 -26.99
C MET A 624 0.52 10.86 -27.78
N ALA A 625 0.54 10.55 -29.08
CA ALA A 625 -0.71 10.46 -29.83
C ALA A 625 -1.44 9.16 -29.44
N VAL A 626 -2.74 9.25 -29.21
CA VAL A 626 -3.58 8.14 -28.74
C VAL A 626 -4.83 8.11 -29.60
N ASP A 627 -5.13 6.96 -30.19
CA ASP A 627 -6.43 6.73 -30.82
C ASP A 627 -7.30 5.92 -29.87
N VAL A 628 -8.52 6.40 -29.62
CA VAL A 628 -9.56 5.65 -28.93
C VAL A 628 -10.66 5.32 -29.93
N CYS A 629 -11.05 4.06 -30.01
CA CYS A 629 -12.11 3.60 -30.91
C CYS A 629 -13.09 2.69 -30.18
N ARG A 630 -14.38 2.92 -30.42
CA ARG A 630 -15.47 2.09 -29.91
C ARG A 630 -15.92 1.09 -30.98
N TYR A 631 -16.00 -0.19 -30.61
CA TYR A 631 -16.46 -1.27 -31.48
C TYR A 631 -17.60 -2.08 -30.85
N ARG A 632 -18.36 -2.82 -31.68
CA ARG A 632 -19.48 -3.64 -31.25
C ARG A 632 -19.14 -5.13 -31.17
N TYR A 633 -18.46 -5.64 -32.19
CA TYR A 633 -18.24 -7.07 -32.38
C TYR A 633 -16.76 -7.41 -32.49
N ASN A 634 -16.01 -6.64 -33.29
CA ASN A 634 -14.61 -6.96 -33.57
C ASN A 634 -13.78 -5.69 -33.75
N ALA A 635 -12.88 -5.46 -32.80
CA ALA A 635 -11.94 -4.34 -32.82
C ALA A 635 -11.12 -4.28 -34.11
N SER A 636 -10.61 -5.43 -34.57
CA SER A 636 -9.73 -5.49 -35.75
C SER A 636 -10.44 -5.13 -37.05
N LEU A 637 -11.76 -5.33 -37.13
CA LEU A 637 -12.58 -4.97 -38.31
C LEU A 637 -13.12 -3.54 -38.22
N GLU A 638 -13.70 -3.18 -37.08
CA GLU A 638 -14.41 -1.90 -36.91
C GLU A 638 -13.48 -0.74 -36.58
N CYS A 639 -12.33 -1.04 -35.97
CA CYS A 639 -11.31 -0.08 -35.60
C CYS A 639 -10.02 -0.32 -36.39
N ALA A 640 -10.07 -0.91 -37.59
CA ALA A 640 -8.89 -0.98 -38.45
C ALA A 640 -8.32 0.42 -38.69
N LEU A 641 -6.99 0.54 -38.76
CA LEU A 641 -6.40 1.75 -39.30
C LEU A 641 -6.79 1.86 -40.77
N PRO A 642 -7.17 3.05 -41.28
CA PRO A 642 -7.12 3.24 -42.72
C PRO A 642 -5.70 2.86 -43.15
N PRO A 643 -5.54 2.09 -44.24
CA PRO A 643 -4.22 1.78 -44.76
C PRO A 643 -3.48 3.11 -44.89
N VAL A 644 -2.32 3.23 -44.22
CA VAL A 644 -1.47 4.41 -44.38
C VAL A 644 -1.28 4.52 -45.89
N PRO A 645 -1.71 5.61 -46.54
CA PRO A 645 -1.58 5.72 -47.99
C PRO A 645 -0.11 5.47 -48.28
N THR A 646 0.16 4.40 -49.01
CA THR A 646 1.51 4.08 -49.42
C THR A 646 1.96 5.26 -50.26
N ILE A 647 2.71 6.18 -49.66
CA ILE A 647 3.39 7.22 -50.40
C ILE A 647 4.41 6.42 -51.20
N CYS A 648 4.05 6.06 -52.44
CA CYS A 648 5.02 5.59 -53.40
C CYS A 648 6.13 6.64 -53.38
N PRO A 649 7.38 6.28 -53.04
CA PRO A 649 8.46 7.24 -53.16
C PRO A 649 8.41 7.72 -54.60
N ILE A 650 8.10 9.00 -54.79
CA ILE A 650 8.37 9.67 -56.05
C ILE A 650 9.88 9.57 -56.15
N VAL A 651 10.33 8.59 -56.94
CA VAL A 651 11.69 8.58 -57.45
C VAL A 651 11.73 9.76 -58.39
N ASP A 652 12.03 10.94 -57.85
CA ASP A 652 12.41 12.07 -58.67
C ASP A 652 13.65 11.64 -59.44
N GLY A 653 13.43 11.38 -60.72
CA GLY A 653 14.45 10.95 -61.65
C GLY A 653 15.60 11.96 -61.65
N TYR A 654 16.81 11.42 -61.52
CA TYR A 654 18.01 11.92 -62.18
C TYR A 654 18.01 13.40 -62.57
N SER A 655 18.45 14.26 -61.64
CA SER A 655 19.13 15.48 -62.07
C SER A 655 20.55 15.10 -62.47
N VAL A 656 20.76 14.96 -63.78
CA VAL A 656 22.10 14.97 -64.38
C VAL A 656 22.69 16.35 -64.12
N ARG A 657 23.54 16.47 -63.10
CA ARG A 657 24.44 17.63 -62.96
C ARG A 657 25.48 17.55 -64.07
N ARG A 658 25.26 18.33 -65.12
CA ARG A 658 26.31 18.82 -66.00
C ARG A 658 26.71 20.17 -65.42
N ASP A 659 27.90 20.27 -64.83
CA ASP A 659 28.66 21.52 -64.78
C ASP A 659 30.13 21.17 -64.58
N LEU A 660 30.88 21.50 -65.63
CA LEU A 660 32.33 21.49 -65.72
C LEU A 660 32.81 22.93 -65.49
N ASP A 661 34.00 23.01 -64.91
CA ASP A 661 35.00 24.08 -64.97
C ASP A 661 34.99 25.24 -63.94
N SER A 662 36.10 25.23 -63.20
CA SER A 662 37.06 26.32 -62.97
C SER A 662 37.34 26.75 -61.51
N ALA A 663 38.66 26.79 -61.23
CA ALA A 663 39.38 27.51 -60.17
C ALA A 663 39.63 26.84 -58.80
N LEU A 664 40.78 26.16 -58.71
CA LEU A 664 41.74 26.24 -57.59
C LEU A 664 42.34 27.68 -57.52
N PRO A 665 42.94 28.18 -56.39
CA PRO A 665 43.79 27.38 -55.50
C PRO A 665 43.81 27.67 -53.97
N SER A 666 44.32 26.65 -53.26
CA SER A 666 45.30 26.68 -52.14
C SER A 666 44.87 26.76 -50.67
N ALA A 667 45.56 25.88 -49.91
CA ALA A 667 45.76 25.76 -48.46
C ALA A 667 44.51 25.33 -47.64
N GLY A 668 44.48 24.22 -46.91
CA GLY A 668 45.53 23.36 -46.37
C GLY A 668 45.15 23.05 -44.92
N ASN A 669 44.66 21.85 -44.63
CA ASN A 669 45.00 21.06 -43.44
C ASN A 669 44.26 19.72 -43.42
N HIS A 670 45.06 18.68 -43.17
CA HIS A 670 44.70 17.28 -43.15
C HIS A 670 43.92 16.90 -41.89
N LEU A 671 42.85 16.12 -42.07
CA LEU A 671 42.43 15.08 -41.13
C LEU A 671 41.89 13.92 -41.97
N GLY A 672 42.77 12.94 -42.21
CA GLY A 672 42.43 11.72 -42.95
C GLY A 672 41.60 10.79 -42.10
N VAL A 673 40.40 10.44 -42.57
CA VAL A 673 39.68 9.25 -42.14
C VAL A 673 39.69 8.28 -43.32
N SER A 674 40.53 7.25 -43.21
CA SER A 674 40.57 6.10 -44.10
C SER A 674 39.38 5.19 -43.77
N LEU A 675 38.40 5.09 -44.66
CA LEU A 675 37.43 4.00 -44.67
C LEU A 675 37.90 2.95 -45.68
N SER A 676 38.45 1.86 -45.16
CA SER A 676 38.79 0.67 -45.93
C SER A 676 37.51 -0.11 -46.27
N LEU A 677 37.25 -0.29 -47.56
CA LEU A 677 36.36 -1.32 -48.08
C LEU A 677 37.01 -2.69 -47.84
N GLY A 678 36.45 -3.47 -46.92
CA GLY A 678 36.86 -4.85 -46.71
C GLY A 678 36.00 -5.52 -45.64
N ALA A 679 35.07 -6.36 -46.08
CA ALA A 679 34.56 -7.59 -45.43
C ALA A 679 33.03 -7.75 -45.61
N LEU A 680 32.63 -8.29 -46.76
CA LEU A 680 31.37 -9.03 -46.91
C LEU A 680 31.70 -10.32 -47.65
N ALA A 681 32.29 -11.25 -46.91
CA ALA A 681 32.56 -12.61 -47.37
C ALA A 681 32.71 -13.50 -46.13
N SER A 682 31.59 -13.93 -45.54
CA SER A 682 31.44 -15.15 -44.72
C SER A 682 30.02 -15.20 -44.15
N PHE A 683 29.09 -15.90 -44.81
CA PHE A 683 28.02 -16.69 -44.19
C PHE A 683 27.15 -17.29 -45.30
N CYS A 684 27.56 -18.45 -45.81
CA CYS A 684 26.72 -19.47 -46.46
C CYS A 684 27.64 -20.61 -46.93
N ALA A 685 28.06 -21.46 -46.00
CA ALA A 685 28.65 -22.75 -46.32
C ALA A 685 28.20 -23.72 -45.23
N ASN A 686 26.99 -24.27 -45.41
CA ASN A 686 26.57 -25.60 -44.96
C ASN A 686 25.11 -25.79 -45.33
N GLU A 687 24.85 -26.26 -46.55
CA GLU A 687 23.93 -27.36 -46.80
C GLU A 687 24.00 -27.80 -48.28
N PRO A 688 24.14 -29.11 -48.58
CA PRO A 688 24.11 -29.61 -49.94
C PRO A 688 22.70 -30.08 -50.27
N ARG A 689 22.02 -29.41 -51.22
CA ARG A 689 21.15 -30.03 -52.24
C ARG A 689 20.44 -28.98 -53.09
N GLY A 690 20.75 -29.03 -54.38
CA GLY A 690 19.76 -28.94 -55.45
C GLY A 690 19.15 -27.58 -55.75
N CYS A 691 19.72 -26.88 -56.73
CA CYS A 691 18.95 -26.15 -57.74
C CYS A 691 19.78 -26.11 -59.02
N ALA A 692 19.44 -27.00 -59.95
CA ALA A 692 19.96 -27.01 -61.30
C ALA A 692 19.14 -26.05 -62.16
N GLY A 693 19.85 -25.32 -63.03
CA GLY A 693 19.32 -24.76 -64.27
C GLY A 693 18.62 -23.41 -64.13
N PHE A 694 19.26 -22.35 -64.61
CA PHE A 694 18.67 -21.49 -65.64
C PHE A 694 19.78 -20.77 -66.39
N SER A 695 19.79 -21.00 -67.70
CA SER A 695 20.65 -20.36 -68.70
C SER A 695 20.20 -18.92 -68.91
N TRP A 696 21.15 -18.00 -69.03
CA TRP A 696 20.90 -16.67 -69.55
C TRP A 696 20.72 -16.77 -71.06
N ASP A 697 19.58 -16.34 -71.56
CA ASP A 697 19.42 -16.05 -72.98
C ASP A 697 18.80 -14.67 -73.19
N THR A 698 19.47 -13.93 -74.05
CA THR A 698 19.23 -12.53 -74.40
C THR A 698 18.07 -12.41 -75.38
N GLY A 699 17.14 -11.47 -75.15
CA GLY A 699 16.14 -11.15 -76.17
C GLY A 699 14.95 -10.35 -75.67
N LEU A 700 15.13 -9.03 -75.55
CA LEU A 700 14.05 -8.08 -75.34
C LEU A 700 13.26 -7.94 -76.67
N GLN A 701 12.04 -8.45 -76.72
CA GLN A 701 11.04 -8.00 -77.70
C GLN A 701 9.77 -7.55 -76.98
N VAL A 702 9.36 -6.33 -77.33
CA VAL A 702 8.17 -5.64 -76.84
C VAL A 702 6.94 -6.22 -77.53
N GLY A 703 5.98 -6.70 -76.75
CA GLY A 703 4.67 -7.11 -77.22
C GLY A 703 3.60 -6.79 -76.19
N TYR A 704 2.71 -5.84 -76.52
CA TYR A 704 1.49 -5.56 -75.76
C TYR A 704 0.51 -6.72 -75.92
N TRP A 705 0.15 -7.40 -74.82
CA TRP A 705 -1.10 -8.15 -74.72
C TRP A 705 -1.78 -7.90 -73.38
N LYS A 706 -3.05 -7.53 -73.49
CA LYS A 706 -4.00 -7.29 -72.41
C LYS A 706 -4.66 -8.63 -72.08
N ALA A 707 -4.44 -9.18 -70.88
CA ALA A 707 -5.19 -10.33 -70.39
C ALA A 707 -5.47 -10.18 -68.89
N ALA A 708 -6.75 -10.33 -68.55
CA ALA A 708 -7.25 -10.37 -67.19
C ALA A 708 -6.89 -11.71 -66.52
N VAL A 709 -6.37 -11.66 -65.27
CA VAL A 709 -6.24 -12.83 -64.39
C VAL A 709 -6.62 -12.41 -62.97
N SER A 710 -7.41 -13.26 -62.30
CA SER A 710 -7.92 -13.09 -60.93
C SER A 710 -6.84 -13.38 -59.87
N PRO A 711 -7.08 -13.07 -58.58
CA PRO A 711 -6.03 -12.90 -57.59
C PRO A 711 -5.78 -14.18 -56.80
N THR A 712 -4.55 -14.73 -56.87
CA THR A 712 -4.03 -15.62 -55.84
C THR A 712 -2.51 -15.59 -55.79
N GLN A 713 -2.02 -15.28 -54.58
CA GLN A 713 -0.71 -15.59 -54.00
C GLN A 713 0.52 -14.72 -54.30
N ALA A 714 1.10 -14.30 -53.16
CA ALA A 714 2.50 -14.04 -52.85
C ALA A 714 3.13 -12.69 -53.26
N VAL A 715 3.26 -11.79 -52.26
CA VAL A 715 4.47 -10.99 -52.07
C VAL A 715 4.86 -11.04 -50.59
N LEU A 716 5.84 -11.89 -50.27
CA LEU A 716 6.67 -11.73 -49.07
C LEU A 716 7.73 -10.68 -49.39
N GLY A 717 7.46 -9.43 -49.00
CA GLY A 717 8.45 -8.35 -49.03
C GLY A 717 8.95 -8.11 -47.61
N SER A 718 10.08 -8.72 -47.24
CA SER A 718 10.78 -8.44 -45.99
C SER A 718 11.42 -7.05 -46.06
N CYS A 719 10.83 -6.07 -45.37
CA CYS A 719 11.52 -4.81 -45.06
C CYS A 719 12.38 -5.01 -43.81
N LEU A 720 13.69 -5.12 -43.99
CA LEU A 720 14.68 -5.00 -42.92
C LEU A 720 14.72 -3.55 -42.44
N TYR A 721 14.15 -3.28 -41.26
CA TYR A 721 14.38 -2.03 -40.53
C TYR A 721 15.70 -2.13 -39.77
N SER A 722 16.68 -1.29 -40.11
CA SER A 722 17.85 -1.07 -39.27
C SER A 722 17.46 -0.19 -38.08
N ARG A 723 17.60 -0.74 -36.86
CA ARG A 723 17.57 0.04 -35.61
C ARG A 723 18.82 0.90 -35.56
N ILE A 724 18.65 2.22 -35.63
CA ILE A 724 19.65 3.16 -35.11
C ILE A 724 19.30 3.39 -33.64
N LEU A 725 20.09 2.84 -32.72
CA LEU A 725 20.01 3.18 -31.30
C LEU A 725 20.52 4.63 -31.11
N PRO A 726 19.87 5.45 -30.28
CA PRO A 726 20.42 6.77 -29.94
C PRO A 726 21.68 6.60 -29.06
N PRO A 727 22.65 7.52 -29.15
CA PRO A 727 23.89 7.43 -28.39
C PRO A 727 23.62 7.59 -26.90
N THR A 728 24.16 6.69 -26.10
CA THR A 728 24.29 6.85 -24.65
C THR A 728 25.20 8.04 -24.38
N ARG A 729 24.63 9.14 -23.88
CA ARG A 729 25.39 10.32 -23.48
C ARG A 729 25.88 10.14 -22.05
N ASP A 730 27.17 9.84 -21.93
CA ASP A 730 27.93 9.91 -20.69
C ASP A 730 28.03 11.39 -20.28
N SER A 731 27.63 11.72 -19.05
CA SER A 731 27.65 13.10 -18.53
C SER A 731 28.46 13.16 -17.23
N ARG A 732 29.78 13.10 -17.38
CA ARG A 732 30.71 13.82 -16.49
C ARG A 732 31.33 14.97 -17.27
N SER A 733 30.81 16.17 -17.06
CA SER A 733 31.61 17.39 -17.20
C SER A 733 31.05 18.47 -16.27
N LYS A 734 31.88 18.87 -15.32
CA LYS A 734 31.71 20.10 -14.52
C LYS A 734 31.76 21.31 -15.46
N PRO A 735 30.90 22.33 -15.30
CA PRO A 735 31.21 23.65 -15.78
C PRO A 735 32.09 24.39 -14.75
N ALA A 736 33.12 25.05 -15.27
CA ALA A 736 33.95 26.00 -14.54
C ALA A 736 33.15 27.28 -14.27
N GLU A 737 33.24 27.79 -13.04
CA GLU A 737 32.79 29.14 -12.69
C GLU A 737 33.89 30.18 -12.99
N PRO A 738 33.51 31.41 -13.40
CA PRO A 738 34.45 32.49 -13.60
C PRO A 738 34.77 33.22 -12.28
N VAL A 739 36.02 33.66 -12.20
CA VAL A 739 36.61 34.43 -11.09
C VAL A 739 36.27 35.92 -11.20
N ALA A 740 35.92 36.49 -10.04
CA ALA A 740 36.03 37.87 -9.56
C ALA A 740 35.06 38.97 -10.04
N ALA A 741 34.35 39.57 -9.07
CA ALA A 741 34.79 40.83 -8.46
C ALA A 741 34.07 41.13 -7.12
N ASN A 742 34.86 41.54 -6.13
CA ASN A 742 34.43 42.07 -4.83
C ASN A 742 33.71 43.42 -4.97
N ALA A 743 32.68 43.65 -4.14
CA ALA A 743 32.45 44.94 -3.49
C ALA A 743 31.54 44.75 -2.26
N ALA A 744 32.12 45.06 -1.10
CA ALA A 744 31.42 45.18 0.17
C ALA A 744 30.55 46.45 0.21
N ALA A 745 29.41 46.40 0.92
CA ALA A 745 29.06 47.32 2.01
C ALA A 745 27.57 47.21 2.40
N PHE A 746 27.36 46.96 3.70
CA PHE A 746 26.18 47.29 4.52
C PHE A 746 25.82 48.80 4.42
N PRO A 747 24.57 49.26 4.75
CA PRO A 747 24.12 49.27 6.15
C PRO A 747 22.63 49.02 6.43
N ALA A 748 22.40 48.90 7.74
CA ALA A 748 21.19 48.61 8.49
C ALA A 748 20.19 49.78 8.64
N PHE A 749 19.17 49.52 9.48
CA PHE A 749 18.13 50.35 10.09
C PHE A 749 16.78 50.36 9.36
N ALA A 750 15.62 50.14 9.99
CA ALA A 750 15.25 50.08 11.41
C ALA A 750 14.14 49.04 11.65
#